data_AF-A0ABD1G7H9-F1
#
_entry.id   AF-A0ABD1G7H9-F1
#
_cell.length_a   1.000
_cell.length_b   1.000
_cell.length_c   1.000
_cell.angle_alpha   90.00
_cell.angle_beta   90.00
_cell.angle_gamma   90.00
#
_symmetry.space_group_name_H-M   'P 1'
#
loop_
_entity.id
_entity.type
_entity.pdbx_description
1 polymer ?
#
loop_
_entity_poly.entity_id
_entity_poly.type
_entity_poly.pdbx_seq_one_letter_code
_entity_poly.pdbx_strand_id
1 'polypeptide(L)'
;MVDFLQTNCPEVESRKRKLDAAWDSVSVRMREVDYRKEALDKRQWDLEERERRFFVFEDMRTRELASHEEELEHRHAVVDKRVQLLKAAEDEVGEFRRRAGERFEAARESLRFERGTLAEKEERVDVMINALKEKEGEFNLFLQEKMRGIALKQENLDKKLKEFGEQARLADEKSRNQQLFKHCFMERIEVAENKLEHVRLKMDDKFEEIECRDNAGWESLALSIKEADLVRESVEKKLEELEKMKAEFTSFQEEKNRELASKEQLLDAMSEKLVKDVELRNQELIEREKLGHSLLERLELAKDNVEGLKTSVDNRFYEADKKMRKLASEEQLLDSRSEKIFTDAKVMSEELIEREKLGRQLLDRLCSVKDYVEGLKARVDQRFIEVGLKETDVDSIRNLVEKKMDEADLKERELEEQERRIAEKEGSLISKEKELEDRHNVRSEKLDSREKNLNSVRELTRNCFKEHLAIKRELRTEKNLVEKRCRDLDVRELRLNHAQEELEFKEKQMRDSFKLLEYKQHHPPDVFNAPIEIEPDESADLKFMVRMDGKTLQMFLNDGEKEFKSMDDEIFKVLHLSSDPAKLVLDAMTGFYPPRLREEDVEYNVRRTCIILLGQLIKLSPTIKPHVREEAIELATSWKSQSKDAPQNAKSQEVLGFLCLLTAFDLASYFDEDDLSSFLMVGQYKEALGLQ
;
A
#
# COMPACT_ATOMS: atom_id res chain seq x y z
N MET A 1 -143.02 -10.15 -77.91
CA MET A 1 -142.39 -10.05 -76.55
C MET A 1 -141.17 -10.96 -76.43
N VAL A 2 -141.18 -12.15 -77.03
CA VAL A 2 -139.98 -13.01 -77.16
C VAL A 2 -138.86 -12.31 -77.96
N ASP A 3 -139.24 -11.57 -79.00
CA ASP A 3 -138.38 -10.90 -79.99
C ASP A 3 -137.41 -9.88 -79.36
N PHE A 4 -137.85 -9.23 -78.27
CA PHE A 4 -137.04 -8.26 -77.53
C PHE A 4 -135.90 -8.91 -76.73
N LEU A 5 -136.02 -10.21 -76.41
CA LEU A 5 -135.02 -10.98 -75.68
C LEU A 5 -134.01 -11.66 -76.62
N GLN A 6 -134.43 -12.10 -77.81
CA GLN A 6 -133.51 -12.68 -78.79
C GLN A 6 -132.58 -11.64 -79.45
N THR A 7 -133.05 -10.41 -79.66
CA THR A 7 -132.26 -9.38 -80.38
C THR A 7 -131.11 -8.79 -79.55
N ASN A 8 -131.27 -8.70 -78.22
CA ASN A 8 -130.27 -8.07 -77.33
C ASN A 8 -129.21 -9.05 -76.77
N CYS A 9 -129.43 -10.36 -76.88
CA CYS A 9 -128.57 -11.37 -76.25
C CYS A 9 -127.08 -11.31 -76.67
N PRO A 10 -126.74 -11.16 -77.98
CA PRO A 10 -125.33 -11.11 -78.42
C PRO A 10 -124.56 -9.91 -77.86
N GLU A 11 -125.23 -8.77 -77.64
CA GLU A 11 -124.57 -7.58 -77.10
C GLU A 11 -124.30 -7.73 -75.60
N VAL A 12 -125.23 -8.33 -74.84
CA VAL A 12 -125.02 -8.67 -73.42
C VAL A 12 -123.85 -9.64 -73.26
N GLU A 13 -123.76 -10.68 -74.11
CA GLU A 13 -122.59 -11.57 -74.10
C GLU A 13 -121.29 -10.86 -74.49
N SER A 14 -121.31 -9.96 -75.49
CA SER A 14 -120.12 -9.21 -75.89
C SER A 14 -119.64 -8.27 -74.78
N ARG A 15 -120.58 -7.59 -74.09
CA ARG A 15 -120.28 -6.77 -72.91
C ARG A 15 -119.74 -7.63 -71.76
N LYS A 16 -120.32 -8.81 -71.50
CA LYS A 16 -119.80 -9.75 -70.49
C LYS A 16 -118.38 -10.21 -70.82
N ARG A 17 -118.12 -10.72 -72.03
CA ARG A 17 -116.77 -11.16 -72.46
C ARG A 17 -115.72 -10.05 -72.38
N LYS A 18 -116.10 -8.79 -72.62
CA LYS A 18 -115.22 -7.61 -72.40
C LYS A 18 -114.96 -7.35 -70.92
N LEU A 19 -115.96 -7.54 -70.06
CA LEU A 19 -115.81 -7.40 -68.60
C LEU A 19 -114.93 -8.50 -68.03
N ASP A 20 -115.14 -9.75 -68.44
CA ASP A 20 -114.34 -10.92 -68.06
C ASP A 20 -112.87 -10.72 -68.47
N ALA A 21 -112.59 -10.32 -69.72
CA ALA A 21 -111.23 -10.04 -70.19
C ALA A 21 -110.57 -8.83 -69.50
N ALA A 22 -111.35 -7.81 -69.10
CA ALA A 22 -110.85 -6.71 -68.28
C ALA A 22 -110.51 -7.18 -66.86
N TRP A 23 -111.35 -8.04 -66.27
CA TRP A 23 -111.11 -8.65 -64.97
C TRP A 23 -109.85 -9.52 -64.96
N ASP A 24 -109.63 -10.33 -66.00
CA ASP A 24 -108.40 -11.09 -66.18
C ASP A 24 -107.17 -10.17 -66.31
N SER A 25 -107.27 -9.09 -67.10
CA SER A 25 -106.19 -8.10 -67.22
C SER A 25 -105.88 -7.37 -65.90
N VAL A 26 -106.87 -7.11 -65.05
CA VAL A 26 -106.67 -6.58 -63.70
C VAL A 26 -106.04 -7.64 -62.80
N SER A 27 -106.54 -8.87 -62.84
CA SER A 27 -106.04 -10.01 -62.04
C SER A 27 -104.61 -10.42 -62.39
N VAL A 28 -104.14 -10.16 -63.62
CA VAL A 28 -102.72 -10.31 -64.01
C VAL A 28 -101.89 -9.14 -63.46
N ARG A 29 -102.38 -7.90 -63.55
CA ARG A 29 -101.69 -6.72 -63.02
C ARG A 29 -101.56 -6.74 -61.49
N MET A 30 -102.55 -7.25 -60.77
CA MET A 30 -102.47 -7.45 -59.32
C MET A 30 -101.33 -8.41 -58.97
N ARG A 31 -101.29 -9.60 -59.58
CA ARG A 31 -100.18 -10.57 -59.37
C ARG A 31 -98.79 -10.01 -59.71
N GLU A 32 -98.69 -9.18 -60.74
CA GLU A 32 -97.44 -8.47 -61.09
C GLU A 32 -97.05 -7.42 -60.03
N VAL A 33 -98.03 -6.73 -59.42
CA VAL A 33 -97.80 -5.80 -58.30
C VAL A 33 -97.42 -6.55 -57.03
N ASP A 34 -98.07 -7.67 -56.72
CA ASP A 34 -97.76 -8.52 -55.56
C ASP A 34 -96.34 -9.10 -55.67
N TYR A 35 -95.97 -9.64 -56.84
CA TYR A 35 -94.62 -10.12 -57.11
C TYR A 35 -93.55 -9.02 -56.99
N ARG A 36 -93.84 -7.80 -57.49
CA ARG A 36 -92.95 -6.64 -57.32
C ARG A 36 -92.83 -6.21 -55.86
N LYS A 37 -93.92 -6.33 -55.09
CA LYS A 37 -93.91 -6.04 -53.65
C LYS A 37 -93.05 -7.05 -52.90
N GLU A 38 -93.24 -8.35 -53.09
CA GLU A 38 -92.38 -9.40 -52.51
C GLU A 38 -90.89 -9.20 -52.88
N ALA A 39 -90.62 -8.80 -54.12
CA ALA A 39 -89.26 -8.49 -54.58
C ALA A 39 -88.67 -7.20 -53.97
N LEU A 40 -89.51 -6.25 -53.54
CA LEU A 40 -89.08 -5.04 -52.81
C LEU A 40 -88.91 -5.35 -51.31
N ASP A 41 -89.86 -6.02 -50.68
CA ASP A 41 -89.82 -6.45 -49.28
C ASP A 41 -88.55 -7.30 -49.03
N LYS A 42 -88.21 -8.21 -49.95
CA LYS A 42 -86.95 -8.97 -49.90
C LYS A 42 -85.71 -8.08 -50.04
N ARG A 43 -85.71 -7.10 -50.96
CA ARG A 43 -84.57 -6.18 -51.13
C ARG A 43 -84.37 -5.27 -49.92
N GLN A 44 -85.45 -4.87 -49.24
CA GLN A 44 -85.37 -4.14 -47.98
C GLN A 44 -84.72 -5.03 -46.91
N TRP A 45 -85.17 -6.27 -46.77
CA TRP A 45 -84.56 -7.22 -45.82
C TRP A 45 -83.07 -7.48 -46.12
N ASP A 46 -82.70 -7.70 -47.39
CA ASP A 46 -81.30 -7.85 -47.83
C ASP A 46 -80.45 -6.59 -47.55
N LEU A 47 -81.05 -5.40 -47.46
CA LEU A 47 -80.37 -4.15 -47.08
C LEU A 47 -80.24 -3.99 -45.56
N GLU A 48 -81.33 -4.19 -44.80
CA GLU A 48 -81.31 -4.16 -43.34
C GLU A 48 -80.33 -5.18 -42.75
N GLU A 49 -80.21 -6.35 -43.35
CA GLU A 49 -79.25 -7.39 -42.93
C GLU A 49 -77.79 -6.98 -43.25
N ARG A 50 -77.56 -6.23 -44.33
CA ARG A 50 -76.23 -5.65 -44.64
C ARG A 50 -75.88 -4.52 -43.68
N GLU A 51 -76.84 -3.67 -43.34
CA GLU A 51 -76.66 -2.57 -42.40
C GLU A 51 -76.32 -3.09 -40.99
N ARG A 52 -77.02 -4.13 -40.51
CA ARG A 52 -76.68 -4.84 -39.27
C ARG A 52 -75.26 -5.39 -39.28
N ARG A 53 -74.83 -6.05 -40.37
CA ARG A 53 -73.47 -6.59 -40.50
C ARG A 53 -72.40 -5.51 -40.56
N PHE A 54 -72.68 -4.38 -41.22
CA PHE A 54 -71.78 -3.23 -41.26
C PHE A 54 -71.62 -2.62 -39.86
N PHE A 55 -72.72 -2.44 -39.12
CA PHE A 55 -72.68 -1.94 -37.74
C PHE A 55 -71.87 -2.87 -36.81
N VAL A 56 -72.08 -4.19 -36.91
CA VAL A 56 -71.28 -5.18 -36.14
C VAL A 56 -69.80 -5.16 -36.52
N PHE A 57 -69.46 -4.88 -37.79
CA PHE A 57 -68.07 -4.73 -38.23
C PHE A 57 -67.42 -3.44 -37.70
N GLU A 58 -68.12 -2.31 -37.70
CA GLU A 58 -67.61 -1.07 -37.07
C GLU A 58 -67.48 -1.21 -35.55
N ASP A 59 -68.45 -1.83 -34.87
CA ASP A 59 -68.46 -2.11 -33.42
C ASP A 59 -67.38 -3.14 -33.00
N MET A 60 -67.00 -4.06 -33.88
CA MET A 60 -65.83 -4.93 -33.70
C MET A 60 -64.54 -4.13 -33.86
N ARG A 61 -64.38 -3.42 -34.98
CA ARG A 61 -63.15 -2.71 -35.35
C ARG A 61 -62.83 -1.54 -34.41
N THR A 62 -63.84 -0.87 -33.87
CA THR A 62 -63.64 0.18 -32.85
C THR A 62 -63.16 -0.37 -31.52
N ARG A 63 -63.59 -1.58 -31.11
CA ARG A 63 -63.02 -2.27 -29.94
C ARG A 63 -61.59 -2.73 -30.18
N GLU A 64 -61.27 -3.25 -31.37
CA GLU A 64 -59.90 -3.62 -31.75
C GLU A 64 -58.96 -2.42 -31.70
N LEU A 65 -59.38 -1.27 -32.23
CA LEU A 65 -58.62 -0.03 -32.17
C LEU A 65 -58.43 0.46 -30.73
N ALA A 66 -59.48 0.49 -29.91
CA ALA A 66 -59.37 0.88 -28.50
C ALA A 66 -58.45 -0.05 -27.71
N SER A 67 -58.50 -1.37 -27.96
CA SER A 67 -57.61 -2.34 -27.31
C SER A 67 -56.13 -2.14 -27.68
N HIS A 68 -55.84 -1.74 -28.92
CA HIS A 68 -54.48 -1.38 -29.32
C HIS A 68 -54.05 0.01 -28.82
N GLU A 69 -54.99 0.94 -28.62
CA GLU A 69 -54.71 2.25 -28.03
C GLU A 69 -54.33 2.10 -26.54
N GLU A 70 -55.08 1.32 -25.75
CA GLU A 70 -54.72 0.95 -24.37
C GLU A 70 -53.37 0.22 -24.30
N GLU A 71 -53.09 -0.69 -25.24
CA GLU A 71 -51.81 -1.40 -25.30
C GLU A 71 -50.63 -0.45 -25.62
N LEU A 72 -50.83 0.50 -26.54
CA LEU A 72 -49.82 1.51 -26.87
C LEU A 72 -49.59 2.49 -25.73
N GLU A 73 -50.64 2.94 -25.02
CA GLU A 73 -50.50 3.74 -23.80
C GLU A 73 -49.71 2.99 -22.72
N HIS A 74 -49.99 1.71 -22.51
CA HIS A 74 -49.24 0.89 -21.55
C HIS A 74 -47.76 0.76 -21.93
N ARG A 75 -47.48 0.46 -23.21
CA ARG A 75 -46.11 0.40 -23.75
C ARG A 75 -45.39 1.75 -23.59
N HIS A 76 -46.05 2.87 -23.87
CA HIS A 76 -45.51 4.22 -23.65
C HIS A 76 -45.19 4.49 -22.18
N ALA A 77 -46.09 4.16 -21.25
CA ALA A 77 -45.87 4.35 -19.82
C ALA A 77 -44.69 3.52 -19.28
N VAL A 78 -44.46 2.32 -19.83
CA VAL A 78 -43.28 1.49 -19.52
C VAL A 78 -42.00 2.12 -20.08
N VAL A 79 -42.02 2.64 -21.31
CA VAL A 79 -40.87 3.34 -21.92
C VAL A 79 -40.51 4.60 -21.15
N ASP A 80 -41.48 5.46 -20.82
CA ASP A 80 -41.25 6.68 -20.02
C ASP A 80 -40.64 6.36 -18.66
N LYS A 81 -41.07 5.26 -18.03
CA LYS A 81 -40.50 4.79 -16.75
C LYS A 81 -39.07 4.28 -16.92
N ARG A 82 -38.75 3.57 -18.02
CA ARG A 82 -37.37 3.15 -18.37
C ARG A 82 -36.48 4.37 -18.65
N VAL A 83 -37.01 5.41 -19.31
CA VAL A 83 -36.32 6.70 -19.55
C VAL A 83 -36.06 7.48 -18.25
N GLN A 84 -37.01 7.50 -17.31
CA GLN A 84 -36.82 8.13 -15.99
C GLN A 84 -35.72 7.43 -15.17
N LEU A 85 -35.69 6.09 -15.19
CA LEU A 85 -34.64 5.31 -14.53
C LEU A 85 -33.26 5.53 -15.16
N LEU A 86 -33.18 5.59 -16.50
CA LEU A 86 -31.93 5.88 -17.21
C LEU A 86 -31.38 7.28 -16.85
N LYS A 87 -32.23 8.31 -16.79
CA LYS A 87 -31.81 9.67 -16.37
C LYS A 87 -31.27 9.70 -14.94
N ALA A 88 -31.94 9.00 -14.01
CA ALA A 88 -31.44 8.88 -12.63
C ALA A 88 -30.07 8.20 -12.56
N ALA A 89 -29.84 7.16 -13.38
CA ALA A 89 -28.52 6.51 -13.49
C ALA A 89 -27.46 7.42 -14.14
N GLU A 90 -27.81 8.22 -15.14
CA GLU A 90 -26.91 9.24 -15.73
C GLU A 90 -26.51 10.30 -14.69
N ASP A 91 -27.46 10.78 -13.89
CA ASP A 91 -27.20 11.74 -12.79
C ASP A 91 -26.28 11.12 -11.71
N GLU A 92 -26.53 9.86 -11.29
CA GLU A 92 -25.66 9.15 -10.34
C GLU A 92 -24.23 8.94 -10.87
N VAL A 93 -24.10 8.60 -12.16
CA VAL A 93 -22.79 8.47 -12.85
C VAL A 93 -22.09 9.84 -12.97
N GLY A 94 -22.84 10.93 -13.16
CA GLY A 94 -22.34 12.30 -13.10
C GLY A 94 -21.80 12.67 -11.71
N GLU A 95 -22.59 12.39 -10.67
CA GLU A 95 -22.24 12.53 -9.25
C GLU A 95 -21.00 11.73 -8.86
N PHE A 96 -20.86 10.50 -9.36
CA PHE A 96 -19.68 9.66 -9.16
C PHE A 96 -18.45 10.24 -9.87
N ARG A 97 -18.59 10.65 -11.15
CA ARG A 97 -17.52 11.26 -11.95
C ARG A 97 -17.01 12.55 -11.33
N ARG A 98 -17.90 13.40 -10.79
CA ARG A 98 -17.55 14.61 -10.04
C ARG A 98 -16.70 14.28 -8.80
N ARG A 99 -17.18 13.38 -7.95
CA ARG A 99 -16.46 12.94 -6.73
C ARG A 99 -15.13 12.26 -7.02
N ALA A 100 -15.02 11.53 -8.13
CA ALA A 100 -13.75 10.97 -8.60
C ALA A 100 -12.77 12.08 -9.05
N GLY A 101 -13.23 13.05 -9.85
CA GLY A 101 -12.42 14.20 -10.27
C GLY A 101 -11.88 15.04 -9.10
N GLU A 102 -12.73 15.31 -8.10
CA GLU A 102 -12.36 16.01 -6.86
C GLU A 102 -11.25 15.25 -6.09
N ARG A 103 -11.36 13.92 -5.98
CA ARG A 103 -10.31 13.08 -5.38
C ARG A 103 -9.00 13.09 -6.18
N PHE A 104 -9.08 13.04 -7.51
CA PHE A 104 -7.89 13.07 -8.36
C PHE A 104 -7.15 14.41 -8.29
N GLU A 105 -7.85 15.56 -8.29
CA GLU A 105 -7.17 16.85 -8.17
C GLU A 105 -6.59 17.06 -6.76
N ALA A 106 -7.28 16.64 -5.70
CA ALA A 106 -6.75 16.65 -4.34
C ALA A 106 -5.48 15.80 -4.20
N ALA A 107 -5.46 14.59 -4.81
CA ALA A 107 -4.25 13.77 -4.89
C ALA A 107 -3.12 14.46 -5.70
N ARG A 108 -3.47 15.18 -6.78
CA ARG A 108 -2.51 15.94 -7.61
C ARG A 108 -1.96 17.18 -6.90
N GLU A 109 -2.72 17.79 -5.98
CA GLU A 109 -2.22 18.83 -5.07
C GLU A 109 -1.32 18.27 -3.98
N SER A 110 -1.70 17.15 -3.35
CA SER A 110 -0.87 16.42 -2.37
C SER A 110 0.48 16.02 -2.96
N LEU A 111 0.51 15.40 -4.15
CA LEU A 111 1.74 15.05 -4.86
C LEU A 111 2.59 16.27 -5.27
N ARG A 112 1.97 17.42 -5.56
CA ARG A 112 2.70 18.69 -5.80
C ARG A 112 3.35 19.20 -4.51
N PHE A 113 2.67 19.12 -3.38
CA PHE A 113 3.22 19.48 -2.08
C PHE A 113 4.39 18.56 -1.69
N GLU A 114 4.21 17.24 -1.75
CA GLU A 114 5.27 16.28 -1.43
C GLU A 114 6.52 16.48 -2.30
N ARG A 115 6.35 16.66 -3.61
CA ARG A 115 7.45 16.95 -4.54
C ARG A 115 8.19 18.26 -4.19
N GLY A 116 7.47 19.27 -3.69
CA GLY A 116 8.08 20.47 -3.12
C GLY A 116 8.97 20.15 -1.92
N THR A 117 8.45 19.41 -0.94
CA THR A 117 9.25 19.00 0.24
C THR A 117 10.41 18.07 -0.11
N LEU A 118 10.35 17.36 -1.24
CA LEU A 118 11.44 16.51 -1.73
C LEU A 118 12.56 17.38 -2.30
N ALA A 119 12.24 18.38 -3.12
CA ALA A 119 13.21 19.34 -3.66
C ALA A 119 13.91 20.14 -2.53
N GLU A 120 13.19 20.57 -1.50
CA GLU A 120 13.79 21.20 -0.31
C GLU A 120 14.77 20.29 0.44
N LYS A 121 14.54 18.96 0.43
CA LYS A 121 15.45 17.98 1.03
C LYS A 121 16.66 17.73 0.14
N GLU A 122 16.47 17.71 -1.17
CA GLU A 122 17.51 17.55 -2.20
C GLU A 122 18.50 18.72 -2.16
N GLU A 123 18.02 19.96 -2.15
CA GLU A 123 18.84 21.18 -2.00
C GLU A 123 19.63 21.17 -0.67
N ARG A 124 19.01 20.73 0.44
CA ARG A 124 19.70 20.57 1.73
C ARG A 124 20.79 19.49 1.70
N VAL A 125 20.60 18.42 0.92
CA VAL A 125 21.61 17.37 0.73
C VAL A 125 22.77 17.91 -0.11
N ASP A 126 22.52 18.66 -1.18
CA ASP A 126 23.57 19.29 -1.99
C ASP A 126 24.41 20.30 -1.20
N VAL A 127 23.79 21.13 -0.36
CA VAL A 127 24.51 22.02 0.57
C VAL A 127 25.39 21.21 1.52
N MET A 128 24.90 20.07 2.03
CA MET A 128 25.65 19.21 2.95
C MET A 128 26.81 18.49 2.24
N ILE A 129 26.62 18.03 1.01
CA ILE A 129 27.65 17.43 0.15
C ILE A 129 28.76 18.46 -0.13
N ASN A 130 28.40 19.71 -0.43
CA ASN A 130 29.40 20.75 -0.72
C ASN A 130 30.18 21.17 0.55
N ALA A 131 29.53 21.26 1.70
CA ALA A 131 30.21 21.47 2.99
C ALA A 131 31.16 20.30 3.35
N LEU A 132 30.81 19.05 2.99
CA LEU A 132 31.70 17.90 3.17
C LEU A 132 32.93 17.98 2.24
N LYS A 133 32.77 18.41 0.98
CA LYS A 133 33.90 18.63 0.05
C LYS A 133 34.85 19.74 0.54
N GLU A 134 34.34 20.82 1.14
CA GLU A 134 35.20 21.84 1.77
C GLU A 134 36.00 21.25 2.94
N LYS A 135 35.37 20.43 3.78
CA LYS A 135 36.06 19.77 4.91
C LYS A 135 37.07 18.71 4.48
N GLU A 136 36.80 18.02 3.37
CA GLU A 136 37.78 17.15 2.72
C GLU A 136 38.98 17.96 2.19
N GLY A 137 38.74 19.13 1.59
CA GLY A 137 39.79 20.07 1.16
C GLY A 137 40.66 20.57 2.32
N GLU A 138 40.05 21.00 3.43
CA GLU A 138 40.76 21.38 4.66
C GLU A 138 41.61 20.23 5.21
N PHE A 139 41.07 19.02 5.25
CA PHE A 139 41.78 17.84 5.76
C PHE A 139 42.96 17.44 4.87
N ASN A 140 42.81 17.51 3.56
CA ASN A 140 43.88 17.25 2.61
C ASN A 140 45.01 18.31 2.69
N LEU A 141 44.67 19.59 2.87
CA LEU A 141 45.65 20.65 3.15
C LEU A 141 46.42 20.39 4.45
N PHE A 142 45.71 20.00 5.53
CA PHE A 142 46.34 19.64 6.79
C PHE A 142 47.29 18.44 6.66
N LEU A 143 46.90 17.38 5.94
CA LEU A 143 47.76 16.23 5.65
C LEU A 143 49.02 16.65 4.87
N GLN A 144 48.86 17.47 3.83
CA GLN A 144 49.97 17.97 3.02
C GLN A 144 50.96 18.81 3.85
N GLU A 145 50.46 19.67 4.75
CA GLU A 145 51.28 20.46 5.66
C GLU A 145 52.02 19.57 6.68
N LYS A 146 51.35 18.55 7.24
CA LYS A 146 52.02 17.57 8.13
C LYS A 146 53.10 16.78 7.42
N MET A 147 52.87 16.29 6.19
CA MET A 147 53.90 15.61 5.41
C MET A 147 55.10 16.52 5.13
N ARG A 148 54.87 17.80 4.78
CA ARG A 148 55.93 18.79 4.58
C ARG A 148 56.74 19.04 5.86
N GLY A 149 56.07 19.10 7.01
CA GLY A 149 56.70 19.23 8.33
C GLY A 149 57.51 18.00 8.76
N ILE A 150 57.11 16.80 8.34
CA ILE A 150 57.89 15.57 8.55
C ILE A 150 59.14 15.57 7.66
N ALA A 151 59.00 15.88 6.37
CA ALA A 151 60.14 15.96 5.44
C ALA A 151 61.22 16.96 5.91
N LEU A 152 60.80 18.15 6.37
CA LEU A 152 61.71 19.15 6.95
C LEU A 152 62.41 18.67 8.23
N LYS A 153 61.75 17.87 9.08
CA LYS A 153 62.38 17.27 10.25
C LYS A 153 63.40 16.20 9.85
N GLN A 154 63.10 15.41 8.83
CA GLN A 154 63.99 14.36 8.34
C GLN A 154 65.26 14.95 7.69
N GLU A 155 65.12 15.96 6.83
CA GLU A 155 66.27 16.69 6.27
C GLU A 155 67.18 17.31 7.35
N ASN A 156 66.59 17.77 8.45
CA ASN A 156 67.31 18.35 9.59
C ASN A 156 67.99 17.27 10.48
N LEU A 157 67.39 16.07 10.58
CA LEU A 157 68.04 14.91 11.20
C LEU A 157 69.21 14.42 10.34
N ASP A 158 69.05 14.30 9.03
CA ASP A 158 70.11 13.89 8.09
C ASP A 158 71.33 14.84 8.12
N LYS A 159 71.09 16.15 8.32
CA LYS A 159 72.13 17.15 8.57
C LYS A 159 72.86 16.90 9.90
N LYS A 160 72.14 16.76 11.00
CA LYS A 160 72.74 16.44 12.32
C LYS A 160 73.51 15.13 12.34
N LEU A 161 73.04 14.12 11.59
CA LEU A 161 73.69 12.81 11.54
C LEU A 161 75.03 12.89 10.78
N LYS A 162 75.17 13.80 9.80
CA LYS A 162 76.47 14.17 9.22
C LYS A 162 77.37 14.93 10.19
N GLU A 163 76.83 15.92 10.91
CA GLU A 163 77.58 16.70 11.91
C GLU A 163 78.16 15.79 13.01
N PHE A 164 77.37 14.83 13.52
CA PHE A 164 77.85 13.80 14.46
C PHE A 164 78.91 12.87 13.84
N GLY A 165 78.77 12.50 12.56
CA GLY A 165 79.77 11.71 11.84
C GLY A 165 81.12 12.41 11.67
N GLU A 166 81.14 13.74 11.59
CA GLU A 166 82.37 14.54 11.56
C GLU A 166 82.96 14.76 12.97
N GLN A 167 82.12 14.95 13.99
CA GLN A 167 82.57 15.07 15.39
C GLN A 167 83.17 13.75 15.93
N ALA A 168 82.55 12.60 15.63
CA ALA A 168 83.09 11.29 16.01
C ALA A 168 84.48 11.03 15.41
N ARG A 169 84.76 11.59 14.22
CA ARG A 169 86.07 11.49 13.54
C ARG A 169 87.17 12.37 14.14
N LEU A 170 86.85 13.30 15.04
CA LEU A 170 87.81 14.18 15.73
C LEU A 170 88.02 13.80 17.21
N ALA A 171 87.27 12.83 17.73
CA ALA A 171 87.36 12.40 19.13
C ALA A 171 88.41 11.29 19.39
N ASP A 172 88.74 10.48 18.38
CA ASP A 172 89.57 9.27 18.53
C ASP A 172 91.08 9.54 18.70
N GLU A 173 91.55 10.78 18.44
CA GLU A 173 92.98 11.13 18.44
C GLU A 173 93.43 11.97 19.67
N LYS A 174 92.75 11.87 20.83
CA LYS A 174 93.21 12.59 22.05
C LYS A 174 92.94 11.94 23.41
N SER A 175 93.38 10.69 23.60
CA SER A 175 93.48 10.10 24.95
C SER A 175 94.75 9.26 25.15
N ARG A 176 95.79 9.87 25.73
CA ARG A 176 96.97 9.18 26.27
C ARG A 176 97.61 10.01 27.38
N ASN A 177 97.84 9.39 28.54
CA ASN A 177 98.42 9.96 29.77
C ASN A 177 97.50 11.02 30.47
N GLN A 178 97.43 11.14 31.80
CA GLN A 178 97.93 10.32 32.93
C GLN A 178 97.00 10.62 34.14
N GLN A 179 96.67 9.66 35.03
CA GLN A 179 97.19 9.51 36.40
C GLN A 179 96.98 10.73 37.34
N LEU A 180 96.73 10.57 38.65
CA LEU A 180 96.98 9.46 39.59
C LEU A 180 96.09 9.67 40.84
N PHE A 181 95.56 8.66 41.57
CA PHE A 181 95.23 8.72 43.04
C PHE A 181 93.75 8.25 43.56
N LYS A 182 93.28 7.57 44.67
CA LYS A 182 91.79 7.42 45.00
C LYS A 182 91.20 6.27 45.87
N HIS A 183 91.99 5.39 46.46
CA HIS A 183 91.52 4.34 47.37
C HIS A 183 90.96 4.87 48.72
N CYS A 184 89.63 4.83 48.96
CA CYS A 184 89.02 4.96 50.31
C CYS A 184 87.59 4.36 50.45
N PHE A 185 87.17 3.43 49.58
CA PHE A 185 85.77 2.97 49.51
C PHE A 185 85.56 1.44 49.46
N MET A 186 86.63 0.63 49.54
CA MET A 186 86.56 -0.83 49.40
C MET A 186 85.59 -1.51 50.39
N GLU A 187 85.63 -1.14 51.68
CA GLU A 187 84.76 -1.70 52.72
C GLU A 187 83.27 -1.27 52.62
N ARG A 188 82.87 -0.62 51.52
CA ARG A 188 81.47 -0.27 51.24
C ARG A 188 80.93 -0.86 49.93
N ILE A 189 81.77 -1.49 49.11
CA ILE A 189 81.37 -2.03 47.79
C ILE A 189 80.51 -3.30 47.97
N GLU A 190 80.91 -4.21 48.85
CA GLU A 190 80.23 -5.49 49.13
C GLU A 190 78.77 -5.30 49.64
N VAL A 191 78.49 -4.16 50.29
CA VAL A 191 77.13 -3.77 50.75
C VAL A 191 76.35 -2.97 49.69
N ALA A 192 77.02 -2.50 48.64
CA ALA A 192 76.43 -1.77 47.52
C ALA A 192 76.09 -2.69 46.33
N GLU A 193 76.92 -3.69 46.02
CA GLU A 193 76.67 -4.68 44.96
C GLU A 193 75.36 -5.44 45.21
N ASN A 194 75.15 -5.91 46.44
CA ASN A 194 73.89 -6.54 46.87
C ASN A 194 72.64 -5.63 46.79
N LYS A 195 72.81 -4.31 46.62
CA LYS A 195 71.71 -3.36 46.41
C LYS A 195 71.53 -2.96 44.94
N LEU A 196 72.62 -2.94 44.17
CA LEU A 196 72.57 -2.79 42.72
C LEU A 196 71.95 -4.01 42.05
N GLU A 197 72.23 -5.22 42.53
CA GLU A 197 71.59 -6.46 42.03
C GLU A 197 70.07 -6.42 42.23
N HIS A 198 69.60 -5.95 43.39
CA HIS A 198 68.18 -5.76 43.70
C HIS A 198 67.52 -4.64 42.86
N VAL A 199 68.26 -3.61 42.47
CA VAL A 199 67.78 -2.56 41.56
C VAL A 199 67.76 -3.05 40.11
N ARG A 200 68.73 -3.88 39.68
CA ARG A 200 68.73 -4.48 38.34
C ARG A 200 67.55 -5.44 38.19
N LEU A 201 67.34 -6.36 39.13
CA LEU A 201 66.15 -7.24 39.15
C LEU A 201 64.85 -6.42 39.07
N LYS A 202 64.71 -5.33 39.85
CA LYS A 202 63.54 -4.43 39.77
C LYS A 202 63.43 -3.56 38.51
N MET A 203 64.48 -3.52 37.68
CA MET A 203 64.41 -2.95 36.34
C MET A 203 64.04 -4.02 35.32
N ASP A 204 64.63 -5.21 35.43
CA ASP A 204 64.35 -6.38 34.59
C ASP A 204 62.85 -6.77 34.73
N ASP A 205 62.34 -6.91 35.96
CA ASP A 205 60.91 -7.10 36.29
C ASP A 205 60.00 -6.05 35.61
N LYS A 206 60.47 -4.80 35.51
CA LYS A 206 59.70 -3.68 34.93
C LYS A 206 59.79 -3.59 33.41
N PHE A 207 60.88 -4.07 32.81
CA PHE A 207 60.92 -4.24 31.36
C PHE A 207 60.02 -5.40 30.93
N GLU A 208 59.96 -6.50 31.69
CA GLU A 208 58.93 -7.54 31.46
C GLU A 208 57.50 -7.00 31.70
N GLU A 209 57.26 -6.18 32.73
CA GLU A 209 55.95 -5.52 32.94
C GLU A 209 55.54 -4.67 31.72
N ILE A 210 56.45 -3.86 31.19
CA ILE A 210 56.20 -3.00 30.03
C ILE A 210 55.99 -3.82 28.76
N GLU A 211 56.83 -4.84 28.50
CA GLU A 211 56.71 -5.69 27.31
C GLU A 211 55.42 -6.54 27.34
N CYS A 212 55.01 -7.04 28.50
CA CYS A 212 53.72 -7.70 28.68
C CYS A 212 52.54 -6.75 28.42
N ARG A 213 52.61 -5.50 28.90
CA ARG A 213 51.54 -4.50 28.72
C ARG A 213 51.43 -4.02 27.29
N ASP A 214 52.54 -3.83 26.58
CA ASP A 214 52.52 -3.49 25.15
C ASP A 214 51.98 -4.68 24.33
N ASN A 215 52.42 -5.92 24.59
CA ASN A 215 51.85 -7.11 23.93
C ASN A 215 50.34 -7.24 24.16
N ALA A 216 49.86 -7.11 25.41
CA ALA A 216 48.43 -7.12 25.71
C ALA A 216 47.66 -5.98 25.01
N GLY A 217 48.30 -4.81 24.85
CA GLY A 217 47.77 -3.69 24.04
C GLY A 217 47.64 -4.03 22.56
N TRP A 218 48.65 -4.70 21.97
CA TRP A 218 48.62 -5.16 20.58
C TRP A 218 47.62 -6.29 20.35
N GLU A 219 47.47 -7.24 21.28
CA GLU A 219 46.45 -8.30 21.22
C GLU A 219 45.03 -7.74 21.32
N SER A 220 44.79 -6.79 22.22
CA SER A 220 43.52 -6.07 22.35
C SER A 220 43.17 -5.29 21.06
N LEU A 221 44.16 -4.61 20.48
CA LEU A 221 43.99 -3.91 19.19
C LEU A 221 43.70 -4.91 18.05
N ALA A 222 44.37 -6.06 18.02
CA ALA A 222 44.16 -7.10 17.01
C ALA A 222 42.79 -7.78 17.14
N LEU A 223 42.24 -7.91 18.36
CA LEU A 223 40.85 -8.33 18.58
C LEU A 223 39.85 -7.29 18.07
N SER A 224 40.02 -6.01 18.43
CA SER A 224 39.14 -4.94 17.97
C SER A 224 39.16 -4.75 16.45
N ILE A 225 40.30 -4.98 15.78
CA ILE A 225 40.40 -5.02 14.31
C ILE A 225 39.59 -6.18 13.73
N LYS A 226 39.68 -7.40 14.30
CA LYS A 226 38.87 -8.55 13.86
C LYS A 226 37.36 -8.31 14.02
N GLU A 227 36.94 -7.65 15.10
CA GLU A 227 35.54 -7.26 15.29
C GLU A 227 35.09 -6.23 14.24
N ALA A 228 35.93 -5.22 13.95
CA ALA A 228 35.65 -4.24 12.90
C ALA A 228 35.58 -4.88 11.50
N ASP A 229 36.43 -5.87 11.22
CA ASP A 229 36.43 -6.64 9.97
C ASP A 229 35.15 -7.49 9.83
N LEU A 230 34.72 -8.19 10.89
CA LEU A 230 33.46 -8.94 10.93
C LEU A 230 32.23 -8.04 10.78
N VAL A 231 32.26 -6.83 11.37
CA VAL A 231 31.21 -5.82 11.17
C VAL A 231 31.20 -5.32 9.72
N ARG A 232 32.36 -5.15 9.08
CA ARG A 232 32.46 -4.78 7.66
C ARG A 232 31.83 -5.84 6.76
N GLU A 233 32.21 -7.11 6.88
CA GLU A 233 31.61 -8.21 6.09
C GLU A 233 30.08 -8.29 6.29
N SER A 234 29.61 -8.10 7.53
CA SER A 234 28.18 -8.10 7.87
C SER A 234 27.41 -6.92 7.23
N VAL A 235 28.06 -5.77 7.08
CA VAL A 235 27.50 -4.59 6.40
C VAL A 235 27.52 -4.78 4.87
N GLU A 236 28.64 -5.23 4.30
CA GLU A 236 28.79 -5.48 2.86
C GLU A 236 27.76 -6.50 2.37
N LYS A 237 27.59 -7.62 3.08
CA LYS A 237 26.58 -8.64 2.75
C LYS A 237 25.14 -8.11 2.79
N LYS A 238 24.82 -7.20 3.73
CA LYS A 238 23.52 -6.52 3.77
C LYS A 238 23.33 -5.46 2.69
N LEU A 239 24.43 -4.94 2.16
CA LEU A 239 24.45 -4.05 1.00
C LEU A 239 24.11 -4.86 -0.27
N GLU A 240 24.73 -6.04 -0.45
CA GLU A 240 24.39 -6.98 -1.54
C GLU A 240 22.92 -7.43 -1.47
N GLU A 241 22.41 -7.78 -0.27
CA GLU A 241 20.99 -8.11 -0.07
C GLU A 241 20.05 -6.95 -0.45
N LEU A 242 20.45 -5.69 -0.18
CA LEU A 242 19.70 -4.49 -0.56
C LEU A 242 19.76 -4.21 -2.06
N GLU A 243 20.92 -4.36 -2.71
CA GLU A 243 21.05 -4.20 -4.16
C GLU A 243 20.26 -5.27 -4.91
N LYS A 244 20.27 -6.51 -4.43
CA LYS A 244 19.44 -7.59 -4.97
C LYS A 244 17.95 -7.27 -4.81
N MET A 245 17.51 -6.81 -3.64
CA MET A 245 16.12 -6.40 -3.41
C MET A 245 15.71 -5.21 -4.30
N LYS A 246 16.62 -4.28 -4.59
CA LYS A 246 16.43 -3.17 -5.53
C LYS A 246 16.32 -3.64 -6.98
N ALA A 247 17.10 -4.65 -7.38
CA ALA A 247 16.98 -5.30 -8.69
C ALA A 247 15.66 -6.06 -8.85
N GLU A 248 15.25 -6.81 -7.83
CA GLU A 248 13.95 -7.51 -7.80
C GLU A 248 12.77 -6.51 -7.86
N PHE A 249 12.84 -5.39 -7.11
CA PHE A 249 11.81 -4.35 -7.15
C PHE A 249 11.73 -3.62 -8.50
N THR A 250 12.87 -3.31 -9.13
CA THR A 250 12.88 -2.67 -10.46
C THR A 250 12.38 -3.62 -11.55
N SER A 251 12.76 -4.90 -11.50
CA SER A 251 12.18 -5.94 -12.38
C SER A 251 10.66 -6.06 -12.22
N PHE A 252 10.14 -6.01 -11.00
CA PHE A 252 8.70 -6.03 -10.73
C PHE A 252 7.97 -4.78 -11.28
N GLN A 253 8.58 -3.59 -11.14
CA GLN A 253 8.03 -2.35 -11.72
C GLN A 253 8.00 -2.42 -13.25
N GLU A 254 9.08 -2.90 -13.89
CA GLU A 254 9.10 -3.12 -15.33
C GLU A 254 8.05 -4.13 -15.80
N GLU A 255 7.89 -5.26 -15.10
CA GLU A 255 6.86 -6.25 -15.42
C GLU A 255 5.45 -5.64 -15.31
N LYS A 256 5.16 -4.90 -14.23
CA LYS A 256 3.85 -4.26 -14.04
C LYS A 256 3.58 -3.17 -15.08
N ASN A 257 4.57 -2.34 -15.43
CA ASN A 257 4.44 -1.34 -16.49
C ASN A 257 4.22 -1.99 -17.87
N ARG A 258 4.88 -3.12 -18.14
CA ARG A 258 4.71 -3.90 -19.37
C ARG A 258 3.32 -4.57 -19.44
N GLU A 259 2.80 -5.06 -18.32
CA GLU A 259 1.42 -5.54 -18.20
C GLU A 259 0.41 -4.40 -18.43
N LEU A 260 0.64 -3.22 -17.83
CA LEU A 260 -0.22 -2.05 -17.97
C LEU A 260 -0.31 -1.58 -19.43
N ALA A 261 0.84 -1.41 -20.09
CA ALA A 261 0.90 -1.05 -21.51
C ALA A 261 0.20 -2.07 -22.42
N SER A 262 0.27 -3.38 -22.10
CA SER A 262 -0.45 -4.41 -22.87
C SER A 262 -1.98 -4.34 -22.70
N LYS A 263 -2.47 -3.87 -21.54
CA LYS A 263 -3.89 -3.64 -21.28
C LYS A 263 -4.40 -2.34 -21.91
N GLU A 264 -3.57 -1.30 -21.89
CA GLU A 264 -3.82 -0.01 -22.55
C GLU A 264 -3.98 -0.20 -24.06
N GLN A 265 -3.05 -0.89 -24.72
CA GLN A 265 -3.17 -1.24 -26.15
C GLN A 265 -4.42 -2.06 -26.50
N LEU A 266 -4.88 -2.92 -25.57
CA LEU A 266 -6.10 -3.73 -25.77
C LEU A 266 -7.37 -2.89 -25.57
N LEU A 267 -7.33 -1.89 -24.67
CA LEU A 267 -8.36 -0.86 -24.50
C LEU A 267 -8.45 0.08 -25.72
N ASP A 268 -7.32 0.52 -26.26
CA ASP A 268 -7.25 1.31 -27.49
C ASP A 268 -7.86 0.54 -28.67
N ALA A 269 -7.45 -0.71 -28.88
CA ALA A 269 -7.97 -1.58 -29.94
C ALA A 269 -9.47 -1.94 -29.76
N MET A 270 -9.99 -1.90 -28.53
CA MET A 270 -11.41 -2.04 -28.25
C MET A 270 -12.17 -0.74 -28.56
N SER A 271 -11.59 0.41 -28.17
CA SER A 271 -12.16 1.74 -28.39
C SER A 271 -12.22 2.08 -29.89
N GLU A 272 -11.17 1.77 -30.65
CA GLU A 272 -11.13 1.97 -32.11
C GLU A 272 -12.18 1.12 -32.85
N LYS A 273 -12.47 -0.10 -32.35
CA LYS A 273 -13.58 -0.90 -32.85
C LYS A 273 -14.93 -0.29 -32.50
N LEU A 274 -15.11 0.15 -31.26
CA LEU A 274 -16.37 0.76 -30.80
C LEU A 274 -16.70 2.03 -31.62
N VAL A 275 -15.69 2.85 -31.91
CA VAL A 275 -15.83 4.03 -32.79
C VAL A 275 -16.28 3.62 -34.18
N LYS A 276 -15.64 2.63 -34.81
CA LYS A 276 -16.03 2.15 -36.16
C LYS A 276 -17.44 1.58 -36.20
N ASP A 277 -17.86 0.82 -35.17
CA ASP A 277 -19.23 0.32 -35.04
C ASP A 277 -20.25 1.47 -34.88
N VAL A 278 -19.90 2.53 -34.14
CA VAL A 278 -20.75 3.74 -33.97
C VAL A 278 -20.82 4.56 -35.26
N GLU A 279 -19.70 4.76 -35.97
CA GLU A 279 -19.66 5.42 -37.28
C GLU A 279 -20.54 4.71 -38.30
N LEU A 280 -20.46 3.38 -38.37
CA LEU A 280 -21.23 2.56 -39.30
C LEU A 280 -22.74 2.58 -38.95
N ARG A 281 -23.10 2.51 -37.66
CA ARG A 281 -24.50 2.69 -37.20
C ARG A 281 -25.04 4.08 -37.51
N ASN A 282 -24.24 5.14 -37.36
CA ASN A 282 -24.64 6.50 -37.75
C ASN A 282 -24.86 6.61 -39.25
N GLN A 283 -24.04 5.97 -40.09
CA GLN A 283 -24.27 5.93 -41.54
C GLN A 283 -25.58 5.18 -41.88
N GLU A 284 -25.87 4.04 -41.27
CA GLU A 284 -27.17 3.37 -41.44
C GLU A 284 -28.35 4.27 -41.02
N LEU A 285 -28.20 5.00 -39.92
CA LEU A 285 -29.25 5.86 -39.38
C LEU A 285 -29.52 7.06 -40.31
N ILE A 286 -28.47 7.68 -40.84
CA ILE A 286 -28.57 8.76 -41.84
C ILE A 286 -29.26 8.26 -43.13
N GLU A 287 -28.97 7.05 -43.61
CA GLU A 287 -29.69 6.50 -44.77
C GLU A 287 -31.16 6.17 -44.45
N ARG A 288 -31.47 5.73 -43.23
CA ARG A 288 -32.87 5.57 -42.76
C ARG A 288 -33.60 6.92 -42.67
N GLU A 289 -32.96 7.99 -42.20
CA GLU A 289 -33.56 9.33 -42.14
C GLU A 289 -33.87 9.92 -43.52
N LYS A 290 -32.96 9.74 -44.49
CA LYS A 290 -33.19 10.10 -45.90
C LYS A 290 -34.36 9.34 -46.49
N LEU A 291 -34.41 8.02 -46.25
CA LEU A 291 -35.49 7.17 -46.76
C LEU A 291 -36.83 7.57 -46.10
N GLY A 292 -36.84 7.86 -44.80
CA GLY A 292 -37.97 8.41 -44.07
C GLY A 292 -38.50 9.72 -44.66
N HIS A 293 -37.61 10.69 -44.93
CA HIS A 293 -37.99 11.94 -45.62
C HIS A 293 -38.62 11.67 -46.99
N SER A 294 -38.04 10.77 -47.80
CA SER A 294 -38.57 10.43 -49.13
C SER A 294 -39.94 9.73 -49.09
N LEU A 295 -40.26 9.03 -48.00
CA LEU A 295 -41.60 8.46 -47.77
C LEU A 295 -42.59 9.54 -47.30
N LEU A 296 -42.14 10.47 -46.46
CA LEU A 296 -42.97 11.55 -45.93
C LEU A 296 -43.38 12.54 -47.03
N GLU A 297 -42.45 12.95 -47.90
CA GLU A 297 -42.72 13.76 -49.10
C GLU A 297 -43.73 13.07 -50.05
N ARG A 298 -43.60 11.74 -50.23
CA ARG A 298 -44.55 10.95 -51.03
C ARG A 298 -45.93 10.82 -50.39
N LEU A 299 -46.03 10.77 -49.06
CA LEU A 299 -47.30 10.77 -48.33
C LEU A 299 -47.98 12.14 -48.39
N GLU A 300 -47.22 13.23 -48.34
CA GLU A 300 -47.74 14.59 -48.48
C GLU A 300 -48.27 14.85 -49.90
N LEU A 301 -47.52 14.45 -50.93
CA LEU A 301 -48.01 14.40 -52.31
C LEU A 301 -49.26 13.53 -52.48
N ALA A 302 -49.36 12.37 -51.81
CA ALA A 302 -50.54 11.51 -51.88
C ALA A 302 -51.76 12.18 -51.22
N LYS A 303 -51.58 12.85 -50.09
CA LYS A 303 -52.60 13.63 -49.37
C LYS A 303 -53.16 14.77 -50.22
N ASP A 304 -52.29 15.57 -50.85
CA ASP A 304 -52.71 16.67 -51.73
C ASP A 304 -53.50 16.17 -52.95
N ASN A 305 -53.10 15.04 -53.54
CA ASN A 305 -53.86 14.39 -54.60
C ASN A 305 -55.25 13.90 -54.14
N VAL A 306 -55.38 13.41 -52.90
CA VAL A 306 -56.68 13.02 -52.33
C VAL A 306 -57.57 14.23 -52.06
N GLU A 307 -57.02 15.35 -51.54
CA GLU A 307 -57.76 16.60 -51.33
C GLU A 307 -58.23 17.22 -52.67
N GLY A 308 -57.38 17.16 -53.71
CA GLY A 308 -57.74 17.53 -55.08
C GLY A 308 -58.84 16.65 -55.70
N LEU A 309 -58.81 15.33 -55.44
CA LEU A 309 -59.87 14.42 -55.86
C LEU A 309 -61.18 14.68 -55.13
N LYS A 310 -61.14 14.91 -53.81
CA LYS A 310 -62.29 15.24 -52.96
C LYS A 310 -62.98 16.51 -53.44
N THR A 311 -62.24 17.61 -53.61
CA THR A 311 -62.78 18.86 -54.16
C THR A 311 -63.31 18.70 -55.60
N SER A 312 -62.71 17.85 -56.44
CA SER A 312 -63.30 17.51 -57.76
C SER A 312 -64.58 16.67 -57.66
N VAL A 313 -64.80 15.90 -56.59
CA VAL A 313 -66.00 15.10 -56.37
C VAL A 313 -67.14 15.98 -55.83
N ASP A 314 -66.85 16.84 -54.85
CA ASP A 314 -67.83 17.77 -54.27
C ASP A 314 -68.43 18.71 -55.33
N ASN A 315 -67.59 19.25 -56.22
CA ASN A 315 -68.03 20.08 -57.35
C ASN A 315 -68.97 19.31 -58.31
N ARG A 316 -68.76 18.02 -58.53
CA ARG A 316 -69.64 17.19 -59.37
C ARG A 316 -70.98 16.89 -58.69
N PHE A 317 -70.98 16.68 -57.37
CA PHE A 317 -72.23 16.55 -56.60
C PHE A 317 -73.03 17.85 -56.60
N TYR A 318 -72.39 19.00 -56.42
CA TYR A 318 -73.04 20.31 -56.54
C TYR A 318 -73.65 20.54 -57.94
N GLU A 319 -72.94 20.16 -59.01
CA GLU A 319 -73.50 20.19 -60.37
C GLU A 319 -74.68 19.22 -60.57
N ALA A 320 -74.64 18.04 -59.94
CA ALA A 320 -75.70 17.04 -60.05
C ALA A 320 -76.99 17.50 -59.37
N ASP A 321 -76.91 18.00 -58.13
CA ASP A 321 -78.05 18.58 -57.41
C ASP A 321 -78.65 19.79 -58.15
N LYS A 322 -77.78 20.68 -58.69
CA LYS A 322 -78.21 21.80 -59.54
C LYS A 322 -78.92 21.37 -60.84
N LYS A 323 -78.67 20.15 -61.34
CA LYS A 323 -79.39 19.55 -62.48
C LYS A 323 -80.69 18.88 -62.03
N MET A 324 -80.71 18.19 -60.89
CA MET A 324 -81.95 17.61 -60.32
C MET A 324 -83.02 18.67 -60.02
N ARG A 325 -82.64 19.81 -59.41
CA ARG A 325 -83.57 20.93 -59.14
C ARG A 325 -84.18 21.55 -60.41
N LYS A 326 -83.52 21.44 -61.56
CA LYS A 326 -84.09 21.85 -62.86
C LYS A 326 -85.12 20.84 -63.37
N LEU A 327 -84.78 19.55 -63.35
CA LEU A 327 -85.71 18.49 -63.77
C LEU A 327 -87.01 18.52 -62.93
N ALA A 328 -86.90 18.69 -61.61
CA ALA A 328 -88.04 18.82 -60.71
C ALA A 328 -88.93 20.06 -60.96
N SER A 329 -88.45 21.08 -61.68
CA SER A 329 -89.26 22.25 -62.10
C SER A 329 -89.81 22.14 -63.52
N GLU A 330 -89.20 21.31 -64.39
CA GLU A 330 -89.79 20.91 -65.67
C GLU A 330 -90.93 19.89 -65.48
N GLU A 331 -90.83 19.03 -64.47
CA GLU A 331 -91.86 18.04 -64.10
C GLU A 331 -93.19 18.71 -63.67
N GLN A 332 -93.13 19.77 -62.85
CA GLN A 332 -94.30 20.56 -62.45
C GLN A 332 -95.01 21.30 -63.61
N LEU A 333 -94.32 21.49 -64.74
CA LEU A 333 -94.90 22.06 -65.98
C LEU A 333 -95.57 21.00 -66.88
N LEU A 334 -95.40 19.71 -66.59
CA LEU A 334 -96.06 18.62 -67.32
C LEU A 334 -97.39 18.22 -66.67
N ASP A 335 -97.46 18.17 -65.33
CA ASP A 335 -98.70 17.88 -64.60
C ASP A 335 -99.79 18.95 -64.82
N SER A 336 -99.42 20.21 -65.06
CA SER A 336 -100.37 21.28 -65.40
C SER A 336 -100.87 21.23 -66.86
N ARG A 337 -100.46 20.23 -67.66
CA ARG A 337 -100.81 20.05 -69.07
C ARG A 337 -101.58 18.76 -69.36
N SER A 338 -101.59 17.80 -68.44
CA SER A 338 -102.25 16.50 -68.59
C SER A 338 -103.80 16.58 -68.50
N GLU A 339 -104.36 17.48 -67.69
CA GLU A 339 -105.81 17.63 -67.48
C GLU A 339 -106.64 18.08 -68.70
N LYS A 340 -106.01 18.49 -69.82
CA LYS A 340 -106.73 19.04 -70.99
C LYS A 340 -106.79 18.14 -72.23
N ILE A 341 -106.33 16.89 -72.14
CA ILE A 341 -106.21 15.99 -73.31
C ILE A 341 -107.04 14.70 -73.11
N PHE A 342 -108.36 14.85 -72.89
CA PHE A 342 -109.26 13.70 -72.68
C PHE A 342 -110.60 13.75 -73.46
N THR A 343 -110.91 14.82 -74.19
CA THR A 343 -112.24 15.01 -74.83
C THR A 343 -112.35 14.50 -76.27
N ASP A 344 -111.28 14.60 -77.08
CA ASP A 344 -111.41 14.52 -78.56
C ASP A 344 -110.65 13.34 -79.21
N ALA A 345 -110.44 12.25 -78.48
CA ALA A 345 -109.81 11.03 -78.98
C ALA A 345 -110.75 10.17 -79.86
N LYS A 346 -111.20 10.69 -81.03
CA LYS A 346 -112.11 9.96 -81.94
C LYS A 346 -111.80 10.01 -83.45
N VAL A 347 -110.52 10.08 -83.83
CA VAL A 347 -110.05 9.55 -85.13
C VAL A 347 -108.70 8.87 -84.91
N MET A 348 -108.61 7.55 -85.12
CA MET A 348 -107.34 6.81 -85.13
C MET A 348 -107.06 6.28 -86.53
N SER A 349 -105.90 6.61 -87.10
CA SER A 349 -105.29 5.89 -88.23
C SER A 349 -103.77 6.14 -88.32
N GLU A 350 -103.31 7.36 -88.03
CA GLU A 350 -101.95 7.81 -88.40
C GLU A 350 -100.95 7.95 -87.23
N GLU A 351 -101.41 8.00 -85.96
CA GLU A 351 -100.54 8.17 -84.77
C GLU A 351 -99.52 7.03 -84.52
N LEU A 352 -99.71 5.85 -85.11
CA LEU A 352 -98.88 4.67 -84.80
C LEU A 352 -97.42 4.84 -85.20
N ILE A 353 -97.12 5.63 -86.23
CA ILE A 353 -95.76 5.81 -86.77
C ILE A 353 -94.92 6.77 -85.90
N GLU A 354 -95.52 7.80 -85.32
CA GLU A 354 -94.82 8.73 -84.41
C GLU A 354 -94.51 8.09 -83.05
N ARG A 355 -95.46 7.32 -82.47
CA ARG A 355 -95.18 6.59 -81.21
C ARG A 355 -94.04 5.58 -81.37
N GLU A 356 -93.87 4.98 -82.54
CA GLU A 356 -92.77 4.04 -82.81
C GLU A 356 -91.39 4.73 -82.87
N LYS A 357 -91.31 5.97 -83.39
CA LYS A 357 -90.08 6.79 -83.34
C LYS A 357 -89.70 7.16 -81.92
N LEU A 358 -90.67 7.60 -81.12
CA LEU A 358 -90.47 8.01 -79.73
C LEU A 358 -90.08 6.80 -78.86
N GLY A 359 -90.65 5.62 -79.13
CA GLY A 359 -90.24 4.35 -78.54
C GLY A 359 -88.77 3.99 -78.85
N ARG A 360 -88.32 4.17 -80.10
CA ARG A 360 -86.90 3.98 -80.46
C ARG A 360 -85.97 4.96 -79.73
N GLN A 361 -86.31 6.25 -79.66
CA GLN A 361 -85.51 7.24 -78.91
C GLN A 361 -85.40 6.94 -77.40
N LEU A 362 -86.44 6.37 -76.80
CA LEU A 362 -86.38 5.91 -75.40
C LEU A 362 -85.51 4.65 -75.27
N LEU A 363 -85.54 3.74 -76.25
CA LEU A 363 -84.69 2.56 -76.27
C LEU A 363 -83.20 2.93 -76.38
N ASP A 364 -82.85 3.86 -77.28
CA ASP A 364 -81.46 4.34 -77.43
C ASP A 364 -80.92 4.99 -76.14
N ARG A 365 -81.77 5.75 -75.43
CA ARG A 365 -81.41 6.33 -74.13
C ARG A 365 -81.26 5.27 -73.04
N LEU A 366 -82.10 4.23 -73.03
CA LEU A 366 -81.96 3.09 -72.12
C LEU A 366 -80.70 2.28 -72.40
N CYS A 367 -80.32 2.07 -73.66
CA CYS A 367 -79.03 1.50 -74.05
C CYS A 367 -77.86 2.36 -73.52
N SER A 368 -77.87 3.67 -73.76
CA SER A 368 -76.81 4.55 -73.26
C SER A 368 -76.67 4.55 -71.73
N VAL A 369 -77.78 4.47 -70.99
CA VAL A 369 -77.76 4.31 -69.52
C VAL A 369 -77.23 2.93 -69.11
N LYS A 370 -77.63 1.87 -69.81
CA LYS A 370 -77.12 0.51 -69.59
C LYS A 370 -75.60 0.45 -69.78
N ASP A 371 -75.09 0.97 -70.88
CA ASP A 371 -73.66 0.98 -71.21
C ASP A 371 -72.86 1.79 -70.17
N TYR A 372 -73.43 2.89 -69.65
CA TYR A 372 -72.84 3.67 -68.57
C TYR A 372 -72.80 2.90 -67.23
N VAL A 373 -73.84 2.12 -66.91
CA VAL A 373 -73.90 1.26 -65.72
C VAL A 373 -72.94 0.07 -65.85
N GLU A 374 -72.83 -0.56 -67.02
CA GLU A 374 -71.85 -1.63 -67.28
C GLU A 374 -70.42 -1.08 -67.20
N GLY A 375 -70.17 0.12 -67.72
CA GLY A 375 -68.90 0.83 -67.56
C GLY A 375 -68.59 1.27 -66.11
N LEU A 376 -69.61 1.57 -65.30
CA LEU A 376 -69.44 1.79 -63.86
C LEU A 376 -69.09 0.48 -63.14
N LYS A 377 -69.79 -0.62 -63.45
CA LYS A 377 -69.54 -1.94 -62.88
C LYS A 377 -68.10 -2.38 -63.14
N ALA A 378 -67.63 -2.30 -64.38
CA ALA A 378 -66.26 -2.66 -64.73
C ALA A 378 -65.20 -1.86 -63.94
N ARG A 379 -65.47 -0.59 -63.62
CA ARG A 379 -64.58 0.23 -62.75
C ARG A 379 -64.65 -0.14 -61.27
N VAL A 380 -65.76 -0.70 -60.80
CA VAL A 380 -65.89 -1.24 -59.43
C VAL A 380 -65.19 -2.60 -59.34
N ASP A 381 -65.43 -3.49 -60.29
CA ASP A 381 -64.80 -4.81 -60.38
C ASP A 381 -63.25 -4.67 -60.44
N GLN A 382 -62.74 -3.73 -61.24
CA GLN A 382 -61.31 -3.38 -61.30
C GLN A 382 -60.76 -2.90 -59.94
N ARG A 383 -61.50 -2.08 -59.20
CA ARG A 383 -61.08 -1.61 -57.87
C ARG A 383 -61.06 -2.73 -56.83
N PHE A 384 -61.94 -3.71 -56.91
CA PHE A 384 -61.88 -4.89 -56.03
C PHE A 384 -60.60 -5.69 -56.25
N ILE A 385 -60.12 -5.82 -57.49
CA ILE A 385 -58.83 -6.46 -57.79
C ILE A 385 -57.67 -5.64 -57.20
N GLU A 386 -57.68 -4.31 -57.35
CA GLU A 386 -56.66 -3.42 -56.78
C GLU A 386 -56.64 -3.40 -55.24
N VAL A 387 -57.79 -3.61 -54.59
CA VAL A 387 -57.88 -3.77 -53.13
C VAL A 387 -57.32 -5.12 -52.70
N GLY A 388 -57.71 -6.22 -53.34
CA GLY A 388 -57.22 -7.57 -52.99
C GLY A 388 -55.70 -7.73 -53.16
N LEU A 389 -55.10 -7.08 -54.16
CA LEU A 389 -53.63 -7.04 -54.29
C LEU A 389 -52.97 -6.30 -53.11
N LYS A 390 -53.52 -5.15 -52.70
CA LYS A 390 -53.01 -4.39 -51.54
C LYS A 390 -53.23 -5.12 -50.22
N GLU A 391 -54.28 -5.92 -50.11
CA GLU A 391 -54.55 -6.80 -48.97
C GLU A 391 -53.43 -7.86 -48.85
N THR A 392 -53.01 -8.47 -49.98
CA THR A 392 -51.84 -9.38 -49.97
C THR A 392 -50.50 -8.68 -49.71
N ASP A 393 -50.32 -7.42 -50.14
CA ASP A 393 -49.14 -6.63 -49.78
C ASP A 393 -49.09 -6.35 -48.26
N VAL A 394 -50.24 -6.00 -47.65
CA VAL A 394 -50.37 -5.76 -46.20
C VAL A 394 -50.06 -7.01 -45.39
N ASP A 395 -50.55 -8.18 -45.79
CA ASP A 395 -50.22 -9.44 -45.10
C ASP A 395 -48.75 -9.85 -45.30
N SER A 396 -48.15 -9.55 -46.45
CA SER A 396 -46.70 -9.74 -46.63
C SER A 396 -45.87 -8.83 -45.71
N ILE A 397 -46.34 -7.59 -45.45
CA ILE A 397 -45.73 -6.68 -44.48
C ILE A 397 -45.95 -7.18 -43.04
N ARG A 398 -47.16 -7.63 -42.69
CA ARG A 398 -47.51 -8.19 -41.37
C ARG A 398 -46.55 -9.32 -40.98
N ASN A 399 -46.39 -10.31 -41.86
CA ASN A 399 -45.51 -11.46 -41.63
C ASN A 399 -44.03 -11.07 -41.51
N LEU A 400 -43.61 -9.98 -42.18
CA LEU A 400 -42.24 -9.45 -42.06
C LEU A 400 -42.03 -8.71 -40.72
N VAL A 401 -43.03 -7.97 -40.24
CA VAL A 401 -43.00 -7.31 -38.93
C VAL A 401 -42.98 -8.33 -37.79
N GLU A 402 -43.85 -9.34 -37.84
CA GLU A 402 -43.92 -10.43 -36.86
C GLU A 402 -42.56 -11.14 -36.72
N LYS A 403 -41.96 -11.57 -37.84
CA LYS A 403 -40.60 -12.12 -37.85
C LYS A 403 -39.53 -11.16 -37.30
N LYS A 404 -39.70 -9.84 -37.47
CA LYS A 404 -38.77 -8.85 -36.92
C LYS A 404 -38.97 -8.58 -35.43
N MET A 405 -40.14 -8.89 -34.88
CA MET A 405 -40.36 -8.99 -33.44
C MET A 405 -39.67 -10.23 -32.88
N ASP A 406 -39.84 -11.42 -33.47
CA ASP A 406 -39.09 -12.63 -33.07
C ASP A 406 -37.56 -12.40 -33.05
N GLU A 407 -37.02 -11.73 -34.07
CA GLU A 407 -35.59 -11.37 -34.16
C GLU A 407 -35.15 -10.31 -33.13
N ALA A 408 -36.08 -9.54 -32.55
CA ALA A 408 -35.82 -8.56 -31.49
C ALA A 408 -35.91 -9.22 -30.11
N ASP A 409 -36.96 -9.99 -29.85
CA ASP A 409 -37.18 -10.75 -28.61
C ASP A 409 -36.05 -11.76 -28.35
N LEU A 410 -35.43 -12.31 -29.40
CA LEU A 410 -34.24 -13.14 -29.26
C LEU A 410 -33.02 -12.31 -28.79
N LYS A 411 -32.83 -11.11 -29.33
CA LYS A 411 -31.70 -10.23 -29.00
C LYS A 411 -31.84 -9.57 -27.64
N GLU A 412 -33.04 -9.24 -27.17
CA GLU A 412 -33.23 -8.74 -25.80
C GLU A 412 -32.81 -9.82 -24.79
N ARG A 413 -33.20 -11.09 -25.00
CA ARG A 413 -32.73 -12.24 -24.18
C ARG A 413 -31.22 -12.50 -24.27
N GLU A 414 -30.60 -12.28 -25.43
CA GLU A 414 -29.12 -12.35 -25.56
C GLU A 414 -28.42 -11.22 -24.79
N LEU A 415 -29.02 -10.03 -24.71
CA LEU A 415 -28.51 -8.89 -23.94
C LEU A 415 -28.70 -9.11 -22.44
N GLU A 416 -29.88 -9.54 -21.96
CA GLU A 416 -30.12 -9.91 -20.56
C GLU A 416 -29.10 -10.93 -20.03
N GLU A 417 -28.74 -11.92 -20.85
CA GLU A 417 -27.73 -12.92 -20.51
C GLU A 417 -26.30 -12.34 -20.50
N GLN A 418 -26.00 -11.32 -21.31
CA GLN A 418 -24.73 -10.60 -21.22
C GLN A 418 -24.67 -9.69 -19.99
N GLU A 419 -25.75 -8.98 -19.66
CA GLU A 419 -25.87 -8.16 -18.45
C GLU A 419 -25.70 -9.02 -17.18
N ARG A 420 -26.34 -10.20 -17.11
CA ARG A 420 -26.14 -11.18 -16.02
C ARG A 420 -24.67 -11.54 -15.83
N ARG A 421 -23.97 -11.84 -16.93
CA ARG A 421 -22.53 -12.20 -16.94
C ARG A 421 -21.60 -11.03 -16.66
N ILE A 422 -22.05 -9.78 -16.83
CA ILE A 422 -21.32 -8.58 -16.42
C ILE A 422 -21.46 -8.43 -14.90
N ALA A 423 -22.68 -8.47 -14.37
CA ALA A 423 -22.94 -8.37 -12.92
C ALA A 423 -22.21 -9.45 -12.10
N GLU A 424 -22.15 -10.70 -12.59
CA GLU A 424 -21.36 -11.78 -11.95
C GLU A 424 -19.84 -11.46 -11.92
N LYS A 425 -19.30 -10.86 -12.99
CA LYS A 425 -17.89 -10.45 -13.04
C LYS A 425 -17.61 -9.26 -12.15
N GLU A 426 -18.51 -8.28 -12.10
CA GLU A 426 -18.42 -7.11 -11.22
C GLU A 426 -18.43 -7.54 -9.75
N GLY A 427 -19.34 -8.44 -9.35
CA GLY A 427 -19.33 -9.04 -8.02
C GLY A 427 -18.02 -9.78 -7.69
N SER A 428 -17.45 -10.51 -8.66
CA SER A 428 -16.13 -11.16 -8.50
C SER A 428 -14.99 -10.15 -8.38
N LEU A 429 -15.06 -9.02 -9.09
CA LEU A 429 -14.05 -7.95 -9.03
C LEU A 429 -14.11 -7.20 -7.70
N ILE A 430 -15.30 -6.81 -7.24
CA ILE A 430 -15.53 -6.16 -5.92
C ILE A 430 -15.00 -7.05 -4.79
N SER A 431 -15.22 -8.38 -4.88
CA SER A 431 -14.68 -9.31 -3.87
C SER A 431 -13.15 -9.37 -3.87
N LYS A 432 -12.50 -9.26 -5.04
CA LYS A 432 -11.03 -9.25 -5.17
C LYS A 432 -10.41 -7.91 -4.80
N GLU A 433 -11.10 -6.81 -5.08
CA GLU A 433 -10.72 -5.46 -4.66
C GLU A 433 -10.65 -5.40 -3.13
N LYS A 434 -11.68 -5.91 -2.44
CA LYS A 434 -11.67 -6.02 -0.97
C LYS A 434 -10.53 -6.92 -0.47
N GLU A 435 -10.29 -8.07 -1.09
CA GLU A 435 -9.17 -8.96 -0.72
C GLU A 435 -7.79 -8.31 -0.95
N LEU A 436 -7.67 -7.38 -1.91
CA LEU A 436 -6.47 -6.58 -2.12
C LEU A 436 -6.32 -5.47 -1.06
N GLU A 437 -7.41 -4.80 -0.71
CA GLU A 437 -7.46 -3.77 0.33
C GLU A 437 -7.12 -4.34 1.73
N ASP A 438 -7.72 -5.47 2.11
CA ASP A 438 -7.41 -6.17 3.37
C ASP A 438 -5.92 -6.56 3.43
N ARG A 439 -5.33 -7.00 2.31
CA ARG A 439 -3.88 -7.28 2.19
C ARG A 439 -3.00 -6.03 2.19
N HIS A 440 -3.49 -4.91 1.67
CA HIS A 440 -2.78 -3.64 1.69
C HIS A 440 -2.65 -3.14 3.13
N ASN A 441 -3.74 -3.15 3.89
CA ASN A 441 -3.76 -2.70 5.28
C ASN A 441 -2.84 -3.55 6.19
N VAL A 442 -2.92 -4.89 6.11
CA VAL A 442 -2.00 -5.79 6.84
C VAL A 442 -0.52 -5.57 6.43
N ARG A 443 -0.26 -5.17 5.18
CA ARG A 443 1.08 -4.80 4.73
C ARG A 443 1.53 -3.46 5.30
N SER A 444 0.64 -2.47 5.40
CA SER A 444 0.93 -1.16 6.00
C SER A 444 1.32 -1.30 7.47
N GLU A 445 0.52 -2.00 8.28
CA GLU A 445 0.83 -2.25 9.70
C GLU A 445 2.20 -2.94 9.91
N LYS A 446 2.56 -3.84 8.98
CA LYS A 446 3.86 -4.52 8.96
C LYS A 446 5.02 -3.61 8.52
N LEU A 447 4.76 -2.56 7.74
CA LEU A 447 5.74 -1.52 7.42
C LEU A 447 5.89 -0.54 8.59
N ASP A 448 4.79 -0.07 9.19
CA ASP A 448 4.81 0.83 10.36
C ASP A 448 5.58 0.25 11.54
N SER A 449 5.36 -1.04 11.84
CA SER A 449 6.09 -1.76 12.88
C SER A 449 7.57 -1.96 12.53
N ARG A 450 7.90 -2.17 11.25
CA ARG A 450 9.30 -2.23 10.77
C ARG A 450 9.98 -0.86 10.81
N GLU A 451 9.27 0.23 10.53
CA GLU A 451 9.79 1.60 10.67
C GLU A 451 10.05 1.94 12.14
N LYS A 452 9.12 1.65 13.05
CA LYS A 452 9.32 1.84 14.51
C LYS A 452 10.59 1.12 14.99
N ASN A 453 10.81 -0.12 14.53
CA ASN A 453 12.04 -0.86 14.81
C ASN A 453 13.28 -0.22 14.19
N LEU A 454 13.23 0.24 12.92
CA LEU A 454 14.35 0.95 12.27
C LEU A 454 14.70 2.26 12.98
N ASN A 455 13.71 3.01 13.45
CA ASN A 455 13.93 4.26 14.18
C ASN A 455 14.54 4.00 15.58
N SER A 456 14.13 2.93 16.27
CA SER A 456 14.80 2.46 17.49
C SER A 456 16.27 2.08 17.23
N VAL A 457 16.56 1.33 16.17
CA VAL A 457 17.94 0.97 15.78
C VAL A 457 18.77 2.21 15.41
N ARG A 458 18.20 3.20 14.73
CA ARG A 458 18.85 4.50 14.45
C ARG A 458 19.19 5.27 15.73
N GLU A 459 18.27 5.30 16.70
CA GLU A 459 18.47 5.96 18.00
C GLU A 459 19.61 5.30 18.80
N LEU A 460 19.60 3.97 18.89
CA LEU A 460 20.68 3.19 19.51
C LEU A 460 22.03 3.46 18.83
N THR A 461 22.08 3.33 17.51
CA THR A 461 23.29 3.60 16.71
C THR A 461 23.82 5.02 16.96
N ARG A 462 22.93 6.02 17.02
CA ARG A 462 23.28 7.42 17.31
C ARG A 462 23.85 7.60 18.72
N ASN A 463 23.42 6.81 19.70
CA ASN A 463 23.93 6.88 21.07
C ASN A 463 25.30 6.21 21.19
N CYS A 464 25.48 5.00 20.64
CA CYS A 464 26.78 4.35 20.58
C CYS A 464 27.85 5.19 19.84
N PHE A 465 27.47 5.94 18.79
CA PHE A 465 28.38 6.90 18.16
C PHE A 465 28.75 8.08 19.07
N LYS A 466 27.87 8.57 19.97
CA LYS A 466 28.21 9.61 20.96
C LYS A 466 29.16 9.06 22.02
N GLU A 467 28.91 7.85 22.51
CA GLU A 467 29.71 7.15 23.52
C GLU A 467 31.14 6.89 23.00
N HIS A 468 31.27 6.29 21.82
CA HIS A 468 32.57 6.14 21.15
C HIS A 468 33.27 7.50 20.91
N LEU A 469 32.53 8.57 20.60
CA LEU A 469 33.10 9.92 20.49
C LEU A 469 33.48 10.55 21.85
N ALA A 470 32.94 10.10 22.98
CA ALA A 470 33.36 10.49 24.33
C ALA A 470 34.67 9.77 24.71
N ILE A 471 34.66 8.43 24.65
CA ILE A 471 35.84 7.58 24.88
C ILE A 471 37.02 8.03 24.01
N LYS A 472 36.79 8.39 22.75
CA LYS A 472 37.82 8.91 21.82
C LYS A 472 38.35 10.31 22.17
N ARG A 473 37.66 11.10 23.00
CA ARG A 473 38.19 12.33 23.60
C ARG A 473 38.98 12.03 24.88
N GLU A 474 38.47 11.17 25.76
CA GLU A 474 39.14 10.74 26.98
C GLU A 474 40.49 10.06 26.67
N LEU A 475 40.52 9.11 25.73
CA LEU A 475 41.75 8.46 25.28
C LEU A 475 42.77 9.44 24.67
N ARG A 476 42.30 10.56 24.10
CA ARG A 476 43.17 11.65 23.61
C ARG A 476 43.73 12.49 24.76
N THR A 477 42.94 12.80 25.78
CA THR A 477 43.46 13.51 26.97
C THR A 477 44.45 12.63 27.73
N GLU A 478 44.17 11.34 27.86
CA GLU A 478 45.05 10.38 28.53
C GLU A 478 46.37 10.22 27.76
N LYS A 479 46.31 10.04 26.43
CA LYS A 479 47.53 10.04 25.61
C LYS A 479 48.35 11.33 25.77
N ASN A 480 47.72 12.50 25.77
CA ASN A 480 48.43 13.77 25.94
C ASN A 480 49.09 13.88 27.32
N LEU A 481 48.45 13.33 28.36
CA LEU A 481 48.98 13.27 29.72
C LEU A 481 50.16 12.30 29.82
N VAL A 482 50.07 11.12 29.19
CA VAL A 482 51.16 10.15 29.07
C VAL A 482 52.34 10.73 28.30
N GLU A 483 52.15 11.33 27.12
CA GLU A 483 53.24 11.99 26.40
C GLU A 483 53.90 13.11 27.21
N LYS A 484 53.14 13.83 28.04
CA LYS A 484 53.71 14.82 28.98
C LYS A 484 54.56 14.13 30.05
N ARG A 485 54.06 13.06 30.68
CA ARG A 485 54.80 12.26 31.66
C ARG A 485 56.08 11.67 31.07
N CYS A 486 56.08 11.19 29.83
CA CYS A 486 57.29 10.76 29.13
C CYS A 486 58.29 11.91 29.04
N ARG A 487 57.90 13.08 28.48
CA ARG A 487 58.80 14.25 28.39
C ARG A 487 59.34 14.73 29.76
N ASP A 488 58.53 14.66 30.81
CA ASP A 488 58.95 14.98 32.18
C ASP A 488 59.89 13.91 32.78
N LEU A 489 59.82 12.65 32.30
CA LEU A 489 60.74 11.56 32.62
C LEU A 489 62.04 11.64 31.81
N ASP A 490 61.99 11.90 30.49
CA ASP A 490 63.17 12.11 29.64
C ASP A 490 64.09 13.21 30.23
N VAL A 491 63.48 14.30 30.73
CA VAL A 491 64.18 15.41 31.40
C VAL A 491 64.72 15.03 32.78
N ARG A 492 64.13 14.03 33.47
CA ARG A 492 64.70 13.46 34.70
C ARG A 492 65.83 12.49 34.41
N GLU A 493 65.69 11.65 33.38
CA GLU A 493 66.74 10.73 32.93
C GLU A 493 67.97 11.50 32.48
N LEU A 494 67.83 12.53 31.63
CA LEU A 494 68.94 13.42 31.25
C LEU A 494 69.61 14.09 32.46
N ARG A 495 68.88 14.41 33.53
CA ARG A 495 69.45 14.93 34.78
C ARG A 495 70.15 13.86 35.62
N LEU A 496 69.64 12.63 35.64
CA LEU A 496 70.25 11.50 36.31
C LEU A 496 71.52 11.07 35.58
N ASN A 497 71.50 11.00 34.24
CA ASN A 497 72.64 10.72 33.39
C ASN A 497 73.70 11.82 33.54
N HIS A 498 73.32 13.11 33.56
CA HIS A 498 74.29 14.18 33.83
C HIS A 498 74.82 14.17 35.28
N ALA A 499 73.99 13.83 36.26
CA ALA A 499 74.46 13.61 37.63
C ALA A 499 75.36 12.37 37.74
N GLN A 500 75.15 11.34 36.92
CA GLN A 500 76.00 10.17 36.79
C GLN A 500 77.33 10.55 36.12
N GLU A 501 77.35 11.32 35.03
CA GLU A 501 78.56 11.88 34.42
C GLU A 501 79.36 12.73 35.43
N GLU A 502 78.66 13.57 36.22
CA GLU A 502 79.29 14.39 37.26
C GLU A 502 79.80 13.52 38.42
N LEU A 503 79.09 12.45 38.78
CA LEU A 503 79.53 11.46 39.77
C LEU A 503 80.70 10.62 39.25
N GLU A 504 80.71 10.17 38.01
CA GLU A 504 81.81 9.46 37.33
C GLU A 504 83.03 10.37 37.17
N PHE A 505 82.84 11.66 36.92
CA PHE A 505 83.91 12.66 36.91
C PHE A 505 84.47 12.89 38.31
N LYS A 506 83.63 13.01 39.34
CA LYS A 506 84.04 13.10 40.75
C LYS A 506 84.70 11.81 41.23
N GLU A 507 84.19 10.66 40.83
CA GLU A 507 84.71 9.32 41.08
C GLU A 507 86.00 9.08 40.30
N LYS A 508 86.18 9.70 39.13
CA LYS A 508 87.46 9.74 38.40
C LYS A 508 88.45 10.69 39.05
N GLN A 509 88.03 11.82 39.61
CA GLN A 509 88.88 12.68 40.47
C GLN A 509 89.18 11.99 41.84
N MET A 510 88.31 11.07 42.25
CA MET A 510 88.54 10.07 43.30
C MET A 510 89.02 8.71 42.74
N ARG A 511 89.56 8.72 41.51
CA ARG A 511 90.57 7.81 40.96
C ARG A 511 91.80 8.59 40.49
N ASP A 512 91.82 9.91 40.78
CA ASP A 512 92.98 10.81 40.84
C ASP A 512 93.29 11.60 42.20
N SER A 513 93.08 11.05 43.43
CA SER A 513 93.46 11.59 44.79
C SER A 513 93.83 10.69 46.08
N PHE A 514 94.51 9.50 46.00
CA PHE A 514 95.09 8.49 46.99
C PHE A 514 96.07 7.32 46.51
N LYS A 515 96.04 6.68 45.31
CA LYS A 515 97.07 5.81 44.60
C LYS A 515 98.53 6.37 44.56
N LEU A 516 98.83 7.39 45.37
CA LEU A 516 100.09 8.12 45.61
C LEU A 516 100.36 8.20 47.15
N LEU A 517 99.51 7.55 47.95
CA LEU A 517 99.55 7.38 49.41
C LEU A 517 99.77 5.92 49.83
N GLU A 518 99.83 4.99 48.86
CA GLU A 518 99.94 3.54 49.07
C GLU A 518 101.41 3.14 49.36
N TYR A 519 101.94 3.62 50.48
CA TYR A 519 103.28 3.31 50.98
C TYR A 519 103.32 3.45 52.52
N LYS A 520 103.46 2.31 53.23
CA LYS A 520 103.38 2.11 54.72
C LYS A 520 101.91 2.04 55.24
N GLN A 521 101.54 1.25 56.26
CA GLN A 521 102.31 0.34 57.16
C GLN A 521 101.41 -0.82 57.70
N HIS A 522 101.95 -1.69 58.58
CA HIS A 522 101.31 -2.94 59.07
C HIS A 522 100.56 -2.87 60.43
N HIS A 523 99.71 -3.88 60.65
CA HIS A 523 99.00 -4.41 61.85
C HIS A 523 99.86 -4.74 63.12
N PRO A 524 99.29 -5.23 64.27
CA PRO A 524 97.94 -5.13 64.90
C PRO A 524 98.09 -4.79 66.44
N PRO A 525 97.49 -5.42 67.51
CA PRO A 525 96.20 -6.13 67.76
C PRO A 525 95.44 -5.83 69.11
N ASP A 526 94.26 -6.46 69.27
CA ASP A 526 93.72 -7.20 70.46
C ASP A 526 92.79 -6.60 71.58
N VAL A 527 91.95 -7.50 72.12
CA VAL A 527 91.25 -7.59 73.45
C VAL A 527 89.72 -7.25 73.62
N PHE A 528 88.95 -8.33 73.88
CA PHE A 528 87.69 -8.53 74.68
C PHE A 528 86.23 -8.14 74.26
N ASN A 529 85.43 -9.22 74.09
CA ASN A 529 84.21 -9.62 74.84
C ASN A 529 82.74 -9.44 74.35
N ALA A 530 82.02 -10.57 74.53
CA ALA A 530 80.59 -10.80 74.81
C ALA A 530 79.56 -10.81 73.64
N PRO A 531 78.50 -11.66 73.70
CA PRO A 531 77.67 -12.01 72.54
C PRO A 531 76.24 -11.46 72.58
N ILE A 532 75.57 -11.46 71.41
CA ILE A 532 74.12 -11.34 71.25
C ILE A 532 73.66 -12.36 70.21
N GLU A 533 72.65 -13.17 70.54
CA GLU A 533 71.93 -14.02 69.60
C GLU A 533 70.87 -13.19 68.86
N ILE A 534 70.76 -13.34 67.54
CA ILE A 534 69.63 -12.84 66.74
C ILE A 534 69.20 -13.95 65.79
N GLU A 535 67.99 -14.46 66.01
CA GLU A 535 67.30 -15.41 65.12
C GLU A 535 66.90 -14.73 63.80
N PRO A 536 66.59 -15.48 62.72
CA PRO A 536 66.10 -14.88 61.48
C PRO A 536 64.77 -14.14 61.70
N ASP A 537 64.77 -12.83 61.48
CA ASP A 537 63.57 -12.00 61.53
C ASP A 537 62.67 -12.28 60.31
N GLU A 538 61.67 -13.14 60.48
CA GLU A 538 60.60 -13.37 59.50
C GLU A 538 59.80 -12.07 59.32
N SER A 539 60.19 -11.27 58.32
CA SER A 539 59.87 -9.86 58.26
C SER A 539 58.38 -9.53 58.12
N ALA A 540 57.79 -9.07 59.23
CA ALA A 540 56.60 -8.22 59.35
C ALA A 540 55.23 -8.72 58.81
N ASP A 541 55.13 -9.25 57.59
CA ASP A 541 53.87 -9.32 56.84
C ASP A 541 52.82 -10.23 57.50
N LEU A 542 53.23 -11.39 58.00
CA LEU A 542 52.36 -12.32 58.74
C LEU A 542 51.70 -11.67 59.98
N LYS A 543 52.36 -10.68 60.59
CA LYS A 543 51.88 -10.00 61.81
C LYS A 543 50.79 -8.96 61.52
N PHE A 544 50.65 -8.52 60.26
CA PHE A 544 49.54 -7.68 59.80
C PHE A 544 48.29 -8.52 59.53
N MET A 545 48.44 -9.69 58.93
CA MET A 545 47.33 -10.59 58.55
C MET A 545 46.51 -11.09 59.76
N VAL A 546 47.18 -11.48 60.84
CA VAL A 546 46.54 -12.10 62.04
C VAL A 546 45.62 -11.17 62.83
N ARG A 547 45.56 -9.87 62.49
CA ARG A 547 44.74 -8.86 63.20
C ARG A 547 43.87 -7.99 62.29
N MET A 548 43.59 -8.45 61.08
CA MET A 548 42.71 -7.76 60.13
C MET A 548 41.24 -7.87 60.57
N ASP A 549 40.54 -6.74 60.70
CA ASP A 549 39.08 -6.70 60.88
C ASP A 549 38.35 -6.51 59.54
N GLY A 550 37.03 -6.69 59.52
CA GLY A 550 36.24 -6.63 58.29
C GLY A 550 36.36 -5.29 57.53
N LYS A 551 36.63 -4.19 58.25
CA LYS A 551 36.84 -2.86 57.67
C LYS A 551 38.24 -2.68 57.09
N THR A 552 39.26 -3.25 57.73
CA THR A 552 40.63 -3.30 57.21
C THR A 552 40.68 -4.19 55.96
N LEU A 553 39.92 -5.28 55.94
CA LEU A 553 39.74 -6.15 54.78
C LEU A 553 39.03 -5.42 53.61
N GLN A 554 37.96 -4.64 53.88
CA GLN A 554 37.35 -3.76 52.87
C GLN A 554 38.36 -2.77 52.27
N MET A 555 39.20 -2.12 53.10
CA MET A 555 40.18 -1.15 52.64
C MET A 555 41.27 -1.81 51.77
N PHE A 556 41.79 -2.97 52.19
CA PHE A 556 42.82 -3.72 51.45
C PHE A 556 42.33 -4.20 50.08
N LEU A 557 41.03 -4.49 49.93
CA LEU A 557 40.44 -5.03 48.69
C LEU A 557 39.80 -3.97 47.77
N ASN A 558 39.76 -2.72 48.22
CA ASN A 558 39.37 -1.55 47.42
C ASN A 558 40.60 -0.72 46.98
N ASP A 559 41.82 -1.21 47.23
CA ASP A 559 43.06 -0.55 46.81
C ASP A 559 43.36 -0.84 45.33
N GLY A 560 43.44 0.23 44.53
CA GLY A 560 43.34 0.17 43.07
C GLY A 560 44.60 -0.30 42.32
N GLU A 561 45.69 -0.60 43.03
CA GLU A 561 46.99 -0.96 42.43
C GLU A 561 47.24 -2.48 42.34
N LYS A 562 46.28 -3.33 42.72
CA LYS A 562 46.42 -4.81 42.71
C LYS A 562 45.62 -5.51 41.62
N GLU A 563 46.23 -6.50 40.94
CA GLU A 563 45.53 -7.37 40.00
C GLU A 563 44.64 -8.41 40.71
N PHE A 564 43.42 -8.60 40.22
CA PHE A 564 42.46 -9.55 40.80
C PHE A 564 42.94 -11.02 40.81
N LYS A 565 43.92 -11.42 39.97
CA LYS A 565 44.42 -12.80 39.91
C LYS A 565 45.35 -13.17 41.07
N SER A 566 46.20 -12.26 41.54
CA SER A 566 47.03 -12.50 42.74
C SER A 566 46.20 -12.36 44.03
N MET A 567 45.14 -11.55 43.98
CA MET A 567 44.24 -11.29 45.10
C MET A 567 43.51 -12.55 45.60
N ASP A 568 43.18 -13.50 44.71
CA ASP A 568 42.46 -14.73 45.07
C ASP A 568 43.24 -15.60 46.09
N ASP A 569 44.56 -15.76 45.90
CA ASP A 569 45.44 -16.52 46.78
C ASP A 569 45.79 -15.76 48.07
N GLU A 570 45.87 -14.42 48.01
CA GLU A 570 46.05 -13.58 49.21
C GLU A 570 44.81 -13.64 50.11
N ILE A 571 43.60 -13.47 49.54
CA ILE A 571 42.33 -13.58 50.28
C ILE A 571 42.20 -14.96 50.94
N PHE A 572 42.47 -16.05 50.21
CA PHE A 572 42.36 -17.39 50.77
C PHE A 572 43.28 -17.58 51.99
N LYS A 573 44.53 -17.07 51.94
CA LYS A 573 45.47 -17.09 53.07
C LYS A 573 44.99 -16.24 54.25
N VAL A 574 44.49 -15.02 54.01
CA VAL A 574 43.92 -14.15 55.06
C VAL A 574 42.74 -14.84 55.76
N LEU A 575 41.80 -15.39 54.99
CA LEU A 575 40.62 -16.05 55.54
C LEU A 575 40.98 -17.36 56.27
N HIS A 576 41.93 -18.14 55.76
CA HIS A 576 42.39 -19.38 56.42
C HIS A 576 43.10 -19.13 57.76
N LEU A 577 43.77 -17.99 57.93
CA LEU A 577 44.42 -17.57 59.17
C LEU A 577 43.48 -16.87 60.17
N SER A 578 42.20 -16.66 59.83
CA SER A 578 41.23 -16.02 60.72
C SER A 578 40.65 -16.98 61.77
N SER A 579 40.58 -16.53 63.03
CA SER A 579 39.89 -17.22 64.14
C SER A 579 38.37 -17.31 63.95
N ASP A 580 37.79 -16.54 63.03
CA ASP A 580 36.41 -16.67 62.58
C ASP A 580 36.28 -16.16 61.13
N PRO A 581 36.51 -17.02 60.12
CA PRO A 581 36.47 -16.60 58.72
C PRO A 581 35.06 -16.16 58.29
N ALA A 582 34.01 -16.80 58.83
CA ALA A 582 32.62 -16.46 58.54
C ALA A 582 32.25 -15.08 59.08
N LYS A 583 32.59 -14.77 60.34
CA LYS A 583 32.34 -13.44 60.92
C LYS A 583 33.19 -12.35 60.26
N LEU A 584 34.46 -12.62 59.95
CA LEU A 584 35.34 -11.67 59.26
C LEU A 584 34.79 -11.28 57.87
N VAL A 585 34.31 -12.26 57.10
CA VAL A 585 33.67 -12.00 55.79
C VAL A 585 32.34 -11.27 55.98
N LEU A 586 31.51 -11.65 56.96
CA LEU A 586 30.22 -11.00 57.20
C LEU A 586 30.38 -9.52 57.61
N ASP A 587 31.31 -9.22 58.51
CA ASP A 587 31.66 -7.85 58.90
C ASP A 587 32.15 -7.05 57.68
N ALA A 588 32.93 -7.68 56.79
CA ALA A 588 33.35 -7.06 55.53
C ALA A 588 32.16 -6.80 54.59
N MET A 589 31.16 -7.69 54.49
CA MET A 589 29.99 -7.49 53.62
C MET A 589 29.18 -6.23 53.96
N THR A 590 29.19 -5.78 55.21
CA THR A 590 28.40 -4.60 55.66
C THR A 590 28.76 -3.29 54.95
N GLY A 591 30.01 -3.14 54.47
CA GLY A 591 30.51 -1.91 53.84
C GLY A 591 30.51 -1.92 52.31
N PHE A 592 30.38 -3.08 51.67
CA PHE A 592 30.44 -3.19 50.21
C PHE A 592 29.09 -2.94 49.50
N TYR A 593 27.98 -2.73 50.21
CA TYR A 593 26.68 -2.44 49.58
C TYR A 593 26.04 -1.13 50.10
N PRO A 594 26.53 0.05 49.67
CA PRO A 594 25.99 1.34 50.09
C PRO A 594 24.58 1.54 49.51
N PRO A 595 23.56 1.95 50.29
CA PRO A 595 22.17 1.90 49.84
C PRO A 595 21.81 2.71 48.58
N ARG A 596 22.53 3.81 48.26
CA ARG A 596 22.24 4.72 47.12
C ARG A 596 23.48 5.50 46.65
N LEU A 597 24.34 4.91 45.82
CA LEU A 597 25.35 5.62 45.03
C LEU A 597 25.18 5.29 43.54
N ARG A 598 25.72 6.14 42.64
CA ARG A 598 25.57 5.99 41.17
C ARG A 598 26.85 6.41 40.45
N GLU A 599 27.94 5.68 40.71
CA GLU A 599 29.21 5.81 39.99
C GLU A 599 29.64 4.41 39.54
N GLU A 600 29.49 4.13 38.24
CA GLU A 600 29.39 2.77 37.70
C GLU A 600 30.69 1.95 37.88
N ASP A 601 31.87 2.58 37.73
CA ASP A 601 33.17 1.91 37.86
C ASP A 601 33.51 1.51 39.30
N VAL A 602 33.23 2.39 40.27
CA VAL A 602 33.48 2.12 41.70
C VAL A 602 32.54 1.02 42.19
N GLU A 603 31.26 1.11 41.80
CA GLU A 603 30.23 0.14 42.18
C GLU A 603 30.43 -1.24 41.51
N TYR A 604 31.11 -1.32 40.37
CA TYR A 604 31.44 -2.58 39.71
C TYR A 604 32.55 -3.35 40.45
N ASN A 605 33.67 -2.68 40.77
CA ASN A 605 34.80 -3.32 41.45
C ASN A 605 34.41 -3.80 42.85
N VAL A 606 33.70 -2.98 43.61
CA VAL A 606 33.15 -3.29 44.94
C VAL A 606 32.26 -4.55 44.91
N ARG A 607 31.32 -4.65 43.95
CA ARG A 607 30.50 -5.86 43.77
C ARG A 607 31.33 -7.10 43.40
N ARG A 608 32.35 -6.95 42.54
CA ARG A 608 33.23 -8.05 42.11
C ARG A 608 34.03 -8.63 43.28
N THR A 609 34.57 -7.77 44.13
CA THR A 609 35.27 -8.13 45.37
C THR A 609 34.38 -8.90 46.36
N CYS A 610 33.08 -8.55 46.48
CA CYS A 610 32.12 -9.31 47.30
C CYS A 610 32.02 -10.78 46.87
N ILE A 611 31.82 -10.99 45.56
CA ILE A 611 31.60 -12.32 44.98
C ILE A 611 32.86 -13.19 45.17
N ILE A 612 34.06 -12.60 45.03
CA ILE A 612 35.33 -13.27 45.32
C ILE A 612 35.41 -13.68 46.80
N LEU A 613 35.17 -12.75 47.75
CA LEU A 613 35.19 -13.06 49.19
C LEU A 613 34.21 -14.17 49.58
N LEU A 614 32.97 -14.11 49.09
CA LEU A 614 31.97 -15.13 49.35
C LEU A 614 32.35 -16.48 48.70
N GLY A 615 32.89 -16.46 47.49
CA GLY A 615 33.42 -17.65 46.82
C GLY A 615 34.60 -18.29 47.58
N GLN A 616 35.49 -17.49 48.16
CA GLN A 616 36.59 -17.98 49.00
C GLN A 616 36.09 -18.52 50.35
N LEU A 617 35.04 -17.94 50.93
CA LEU A 617 34.37 -18.51 52.11
C LEU A 617 33.70 -19.86 51.80
N ILE A 618 33.05 -20.01 50.64
CA ILE A 618 32.47 -21.27 50.16
C ILE A 618 33.57 -22.33 49.95
N LYS A 619 34.71 -21.97 49.33
CA LYS A 619 35.88 -22.86 49.18
C LYS A 619 36.46 -23.33 50.53
N LEU A 620 36.44 -22.48 51.55
CA LEU A 620 36.91 -22.81 52.91
C LEU A 620 35.90 -23.61 53.74
N SER A 621 34.60 -23.47 53.48
CA SER A 621 33.50 -24.17 54.16
C SER A 621 33.61 -24.24 55.70
N PRO A 622 33.89 -23.13 56.41
CA PRO A 622 34.07 -23.15 57.87
C PRO A 622 32.76 -23.37 58.64
N THR A 623 32.85 -23.90 59.86
CA THR A 623 31.70 -24.08 60.75
C THR A 623 31.13 -22.73 61.22
N ILE A 624 30.05 -22.27 60.58
CA ILE A 624 29.36 -21.02 60.90
C ILE A 624 28.75 -21.09 62.32
N LYS A 625 29.08 -20.12 63.17
CA LYS A 625 28.55 -20.04 64.54
C LYS A 625 27.11 -19.46 64.52
N PRO A 626 26.20 -19.85 65.45
CA PRO A 626 24.80 -19.44 65.39
C PRO A 626 24.54 -17.93 65.28
N HIS A 627 25.22 -17.11 66.08
CA HIS A 627 25.08 -15.64 66.02
C HIS A 627 25.51 -15.07 64.66
N VAL A 628 26.57 -15.61 64.05
CA VAL A 628 27.01 -15.20 62.69
C VAL A 628 25.95 -15.58 61.65
N ARG A 629 25.24 -16.70 61.84
CA ARG A 629 24.12 -17.08 60.96
C ARG A 629 22.92 -16.15 61.13
N GLU A 630 22.60 -15.75 62.36
CA GLU A 630 21.52 -14.78 62.65
C GLU A 630 21.82 -13.41 62.01
N GLU A 631 23.02 -12.87 62.19
CA GLU A 631 23.46 -11.63 61.53
C GLU A 631 23.46 -11.75 59.99
N ALA A 632 23.84 -12.91 59.43
CA ALA A 632 23.81 -13.13 57.98
C ALA A 632 22.38 -13.23 57.42
N ILE A 633 21.41 -13.69 58.22
CA ILE A 633 19.98 -13.67 57.87
C ILE A 633 19.46 -12.24 57.79
N GLU A 634 19.83 -11.35 58.73
CA GLU A 634 19.46 -9.93 58.67
C GLU A 634 20.03 -9.26 57.41
N LEU A 635 21.30 -9.50 57.10
CA LEU A 635 21.96 -8.97 55.89
C LEU A 635 21.30 -9.49 54.60
N ALA A 636 21.06 -10.79 54.49
CA ALA A 636 20.41 -11.40 53.33
C ALA A 636 18.97 -10.88 53.14
N THR A 637 18.24 -10.68 54.23
CA THR A 637 16.89 -10.08 54.21
C THR A 637 16.94 -8.64 53.71
N SER A 638 17.93 -7.85 54.14
CA SER A 638 18.18 -6.49 53.64
C SER A 638 18.45 -6.49 52.14
N TRP A 639 19.37 -7.32 51.63
CA TRP A 639 19.70 -7.41 50.20
C TRP A 639 18.50 -7.88 49.36
N LYS A 640 17.73 -8.87 49.83
CA LYS A 640 16.50 -9.33 49.16
C LYS A 640 15.45 -8.22 49.02
N SER A 641 15.37 -7.30 49.98
CA SER A 641 14.47 -6.14 49.90
C SER A 641 14.91 -5.11 48.85
N GLN A 642 16.22 -4.86 48.72
CA GLN A 642 16.79 -3.87 47.81
C GLN A 642 16.73 -4.32 46.33
N SER A 643 16.90 -5.61 46.06
CA SER A 643 16.90 -6.18 44.70
C SER A 643 15.59 -5.98 43.92
N LYS A 644 14.45 -5.78 44.61
CA LYS A 644 13.13 -5.61 43.98
C LYS A 644 12.96 -4.27 43.23
N ASP A 645 13.70 -3.22 43.61
CA ASP A 645 13.59 -1.87 43.03
C ASP A 645 14.55 -1.59 41.86
N ALA A 646 15.46 -2.52 41.54
CA ALA A 646 16.51 -2.32 40.53
C ALA A 646 16.00 -2.42 39.06
N PRO A 647 16.58 -1.68 38.10
CA PRO A 647 16.31 -1.83 36.67
C PRO A 647 16.92 -3.13 36.09
N GLN A 648 16.32 -3.68 35.03
CA GLN A 648 16.68 -4.98 34.43
C GLN A 648 18.20 -5.24 34.27
N ASN A 649 18.96 -4.23 33.84
CA ASN A 649 20.31 -4.42 33.30
C ASN A 649 21.38 -4.69 34.39
N ALA A 650 21.18 -4.20 35.61
CA ALA A 650 22.13 -4.33 36.72
C ALA A 650 22.06 -5.70 37.42
N LYS A 651 20.94 -6.42 37.25
CA LYS A 651 20.53 -7.52 38.15
C LYS A 651 21.49 -8.71 38.22
N SER A 652 22.27 -8.99 37.17
CA SER A 652 23.04 -10.24 37.10
C SER A 652 24.12 -10.39 38.18
N GLN A 653 24.84 -9.32 38.54
CA GLN A 653 25.86 -9.40 39.60
C GLN A 653 25.27 -9.32 41.00
N GLU A 654 24.17 -8.57 41.17
CA GLU A 654 23.48 -8.41 42.45
C GLU A 654 22.79 -9.73 42.86
N VAL A 655 22.17 -10.41 41.90
CA VAL A 655 21.59 -11.75 42.08
C VAL A 655 22.68 -12.79 42.34
N LEU A 656 23.81 -12.75 41.62
CA LEU A 656 24.93 -13.67 41.89
C LEU A 656 25.51 -13.46 43.29
N GLY A 657 25.76 -12.22 43.71
CA GLY A 657 26.24 -11.90 45.06
C GLY A 657 25.27 -12.34 46.16
N PHE A 658 23.96 -12.17 45.94
CA PHE A 658 22.93 -12.67 46.86
C PHE A 658 22.91 -14.20 46.95
N LEU A 659 22.97 -14.92 45.82
CA LEU A 659 23.06 -16.38 45.80
C LEU A 659 24.33 -16.88 46.51
N CYS A 660 25.49 -16.26 46.23
CA CYS A 660 26.74 -16.57 46.93
C CYS A 660 26.65 -16.33 48.45
N LEU A 661 25.93 -15.29 48.91
CA LEU A 661 25.70 -15.04 50.34
C LEU A 661 24.86 -16.18 50.96
N LEU A 662 23.80 -16.63 50.29
CA LEU A 662 22.97 -17.73 50.75
C LEU A 662 23.74 -19.06 50.82
N THR A 663 24.62 -19.34 49.86
CA THR A 663 25.47 -20.53 49.86
C THR A 663 26.57 -20.45 50.91
N ALA A 664 27.24 -19.31 51.06
CA ALA A 664 28.38 -19.15 51.97
C ALA A 664 28.01 -19.24 53.46
N PHE A 665 26.76 -18.88 53.81
CA PHE A 665 26.25 -18.92 55.18
C PHE A 665 25.19 -20.00 55.42
N ASP A 666 24.95 -20.89 54.45
CA ASP A 666 23.97 -21.99 54.53
C ASP A 666 22.56 -21.49 54.92
N LEU A 667 22.07 -20.49 54.17
CA LEU A 667 20.81 -19.78 54.45
C LEU A 667 19.66 -20.17 53.52
N ALA A 668 19.88 -21.04 52.54
CA ALA A 668 18.88 -21.36 51.51
C ALA A 668 17.54 -21.82 52.11
N SER A 669 17.57 -22.61 53.18
CA SER A 669 16.38 -23.11 53.90
C SER A 669 15.60 -22.05 54.70
N TYR A 670 16.10 -20.81 54.78
CA TYR A 670 15.39 -19.68 55.39
C TYR A 670 14.51 -18.92 54.38
N PHE A 671 14.69 -19.14 53.07
CA PHE A 671 14.00 -18.41 52.01
C PHE A 671 13.07 -19.33 51.21
N ASP A 672 11.98 -18.75 50.72
CA ASP A 672 10.94 -19.42 49.95
C ASP A 672 11.45 -19.96 48.59
N GLU A 673 11.03 -21.17 48.23
CA GLU A 673 11.54 -21.89 47.04
C GLU A 673 11.13 -21.24 45.71
N ASP A 674 9.96 -20.59 45.62
CA ASP A 674 9.53 -19.88 44.41
C ASP A 674 10.32 -18.56 44.24
N ASP A 675 10.54 -17.81 45.33
CA ASP A 675 11.42 -16.63 45.34
C ASP A 675 12.85 -17.03 44.90
N LEU A 676 13.42 -18.12 45.46
CA LEU A 676 14.76 -18.61 45.10
C LEU A 676 14.86 -19.06 43.64
N SER A 677 13.84 -19.78 43.15
CA SER A 677 13.76 -20.21 41.75
C SER A 677 13.75 -19.02 40.78
N SER A 678 13.07 -17.92 41.15
CA SER A 678 13.06 -16.70 40.34
C SER A 678 14.44 -16.06 40.17
N PHE A 679 15.30 -16.15 41.20
CA PHE A 679 16.68 -15.63 41.16
C PHE A 679 17.61 -16.53 40.33
N LEU A 680 17.51 -17.85 40.47
CA LEU A 680 18.33 -18.80 39.70
C LEU A 680 18.12 -18.67 38.18
N MET A 681 16.86 -18.47 37.75
CA MET A 681 16.53 -18.23 36.34
C MET A 681 17.17 -16.95 35.78
N VAL A 682 17.42 -15.92 36.59
CA VAL A 682 18.08 -14.67 36.16
C VAL A 682 19.60 -14.84 36.03
N GLY A 683 20.23 -15.70 36.85
CA GLY A 683 21.65 -16.01 36.75
C GLY A 683 22.00 -16.81 35.48
N GLN A 684 21.28 -17.92 35.25
CA GLN A 684 21.55 -18.83 34.13
C GLN A 684 21.42 -18.17 32.75
N TYR A 685 20.60 -17.12 32.63
CA TYR A 685 20.43 -16.34 31.40
C TYR A 685 21.69 -15.61 30.92
N LYS A 686 22.78 -15.57 31.71
CA LYS A 686 24.06 -14.93 31.34
C LYS A 686 25.26 -15.86 31.28
N GLU A 687 25.26 -16.98 32.00
CA GLU A 687 26.30 -18.03 31.83
C GLU A 687 26.24 -18.64 30.41
N ALA A 688 25.03 -18.70 29.83
CA ALA A 688 24.81 -19.05 28.42
C ALA A 688 25.44 -18.08 27.39
N LEU A 689 26.05 -16.97 27.83
CA LEU A 689 26.77 -16.00 26.99
C LEU A 689 28.30 -15.99 27.20
N GLY A 690 28.83 -16.92 28.01
CA GLY A 690 30.25 -17.28 28.00
C GLY A 690 31.19 -16.36 28.78
N LEU A 691 31.41 -16.69 30.05
CA LEU A 691 32.64 -16.38 30.80
C LEU A 691 33.11 -17.68 31.49
N GLN A 692 34.42 -17.81 31.69
CA GLN A 692 35.07 -18.95 32.38
C GLN A 692 35.26 -18.67 33.87
#